data_AF-A0A196SB46-F1
#
_entry.id   AF-A0A196SB46-F1
#
_cell.length_a   1.000
_cell.length_b   1.000
_cell.length_c   1.000
_cell.angle_alpha   90.00
_cell.angle_beta   90.00
_cell.angle_gamma   90.00
#
_symmetry.space_group_name_H-M   'P 1'
#
loop_
_entity.id
_entity.type
_entity.pdbx_description
1 polymer ?
#
loop_
_entity_poly.entity_id
_entity_poly.type
_entity_poly.pdbx_seq_one_letter_code
_entity_poly.pdbx_strand_id
1 'polypeptide(L)'
;MEGPAKVPGKKACGIDFGTYEIAVAVVNSDDPNGVTLVSNYLANETTPGVVKMYNGMRTYAEEALGSATMCPQNVISHIPLVLEYSDCIEKLTEDYPDLCFVAKKAENGEIVFELKDYAVPEVSLTHVMSMLLRYIFGFITKKYPENVKHTVVSVPPGVSPAAARQVADAALLAGFEDVKVVTTDLAQAFNYCFRLHNAVEPLEGEHNVVFMDCGCTFSNMYKVRLTPEKCEVVKSVNKKVGAKDVDVSLYRFFAQKLQTDRNGQRIEENAIAKQTKKAFRLMNGCCALKKMLSAANRAVNNVDALDRGNDYTLSLTRAEFESICAPQIQQVTELVDAFLKDDAEPIEAIEMVGGGSRIPFVKRIVEERTKSPLRYTVDSASCIAKGCALLGVYEEIKEKSAMHDVPFMELAPRDEASYAEMEACEAKLRALDSEHEKKAEAHNKLEGLIDQMWRELDSEDKALLDEAALSPVLRAESAWLMDNEETVDAAGLEKEFTEFKAKLETQFAAFFEAKEKRRIAVEKALEEESKKRMDNTDKDDVKLPFKTRMSRVEANKKEATELFKDKNFVMAIQHYKRALSHCYKFFDLSPQQKEEVKALQATLNVNCAICYMKLEQWDKVIEHCSTVLKEDATNRKALFRRADAYNHVRDIEKCSQDLKQLLVIMPDDAGVKRLKAENDRQIKELQERRKRMAKKIYRDIVETDSIEWAKRFRKFVKTPFYSNTLHFTLSYDFVPPQQSFLVVLTEDGSAISPKFDNTIRLLSLYKRAKGVDTLVFTDSTPIASFVKAIGLTTSPVRRRNKYGMPILKYMLLDAKQRYDAKFIIYINSDILINPYIFHYVMSASNFMISDSYLMAANVYDVMEVPSALSFSSIQSYVASVEQLRGAKRKTYAIDLFVFSSAFPFQQLQEVVVGRFLVDGEILRLAFAQSLPVVDVSAFISVHQGSNSSFSHAHALDPKDLYYNKQFQAPFQNGALKCTLHAE
;
A
#
# COMPACT_ATOMS: atom_id res chain seq x y z
N MET A 1 -43.02 12.19 -5.54
CA MET A 1 -41.82 11.37 -5.29
C MET A 1 -40.91 12.19 -4.40
N GLU A 2 -41.06 12.03 -3.09
CA GLU A 2 -40.08 12.56 -2.13
C GLU A 2 -38.84 11.68 -2.23
N GLY A 3 -37.66 12.28 -2.38
CA GLY A 3 -36.39 11.55 -2.42
C GLY A 3 -36.04 10.92 -1.06
N PRO A 4 -34.94 10.13 -0.97
CA PRO A 4 -34.54 9.47 0.27
C PRO A 4 -34.41 10.48 1.42
N ALA A 5 -34.84 10.05 2.61
CA ALA A 5 -35.04 10.93 3.76
C ALA A 5 -33.74 11.62 4.19
N LYS A 6 -33.63 12.94 3.94
CA LYS A 6 -32.55 13.76 4.47
C LYS A 6 -32.53 13.70 6.01
N VAL A 7 -31.37 13.43 6.58
CA VAL A 7 -31.11 13.51 8.02
C VAL A 7 -30.91 14.99 8.39
N PRO A 8 -31.67 15.57 9.34
CA PRO A 8 -31.54 16.98 9.69
C PRO A 8 -30.23 17.29 10.44
N GLY A 9 -29.79 18.55 10.34
CA GLY A 9 -29.17 19.39 11.38
C GLY A 9 -27.98 18.92 12.22
N LYS A 10 -28.07 17.78 12.92
CA LYS A 10 -27.04 17.36 13.89
C LYS A 10 -25.88 16.61 13.26
N LYS A 11 -24.75 16.82 13.91
CA LYS A 11 -23.40 16.48 13.48
C LYS A 11 -22.90 15.35 14.36
N ALA A 12 -23.02 14.12 13.86
CA ALA A 12 -22.66 12.93 14.62
C ALA A 12 -21.63 12.06 13.88
N CYS A 13 -20.77 11.41 14.66
CA CYS A 13 -19.87 10.37 14.21
C CYS A 13 -20.15 9.05 14.93
N GLY A 14 -20.08 7.96 14.18
CA GLY A 14 -20.18 6.60 14.67
C GLY A 14 -18.84 5.89 14.52
N ILE A 15 -18.41 5.23 15.59
CA ILE A 15 -17.15 4.47 15.61
C ILE A 15 -17.50 3.02 15.89
N ASP A 16 -17.12 2.14 14.97
CA ASP A 16 -17.08 0.71 15.22
C ASP A 16 -15.71 0.34 15.81
N PHE A 17 -15.61 0.24 17.14
CA PHE A 17 -14.33 0.01 17.83
C PHE A 17 -13.98 -1.48 17.86
N GLY A 18 -13.80 -2.06 16.67
CA GLY A 18 -13.53 -3.48 16.49
C GLY A 18 -12.15 -3.94 16.96
N THR A 19 -12.03 -5.22 17.31
CA THR A 19 -10.80 -5.80 17.85
C THR A 19 -9.61 -5.74 16.88
N TYR A 20 -9.86 -5.93 15.58
CA TYR A 20 -8.80 -5.99 14.56
C TYR A 20 -8.75 -4.71 13.72
N GLU A 21 -9.91 -4.29 13.24
CA GLU A 21 -10.12 -3.12 12.39
C GLU A 21 -11.21 -2.25 12.99
N ILE A 22 -11.04 -0.94 12.83
CA ILE A 22 -11.96 0.10 13.28
C ILE A 22 -12.55 0.77 12.05
N ALA A 23 -13.86 0.87 11.99
CA ALA A 23 -14.58 1.60 10.95
C ALA A 23 -15.21 2.86 11.55
N VAL A 24 -15.30 3.92 10.74
CA VAL A 24 -15.82 5.22 11.21
C VAL A 24 -16.77 5.78 10.18
N ALA A 25 -17.93 6.25 10.61
CA ALA A 25 -18.90 6.91 9.76
C ALA A 25 -19.33 8.25 10.35
N VAL A 26 -19.77 9.17 9.50
CA VAL A 26 -20.35 10.46 9.90
C VAL A 26 -21.71 10.64 9.25
N VAL A 27 -22.64 11.28 9.96
CA VAL A 27 -23.90 11.74 9.38
C VAL A 27 -23.56 12.83 8.37
N ASN A 28 -23.99 12.66 7.11
CA ASN A 28 -23.71 13.60 6.03
C ASN A 28 -24.97 13.80 5.19
N SER A 29 -25.48 15.03 5.16
CA SER A 29 -26.70 15.38 4.42
C SER A 29 -26.55 15.29 2.90
N ASP A 30 -25.31 15.27 2.39
CA ASP A 30 -25.02 15.14 0.97
C ASP A 30 -24.98 13.66 0.52
N ASP A 31 -24.94 12.72 1.46
CA ASP A 31 -25.04 11.30 1.18
C ASP A 31 -26.52 10.90 0.96
N PRO A 32 -26.85 10.17 -0.11
CA PRO A 32 -28.21 9.66 -0.33
C PRO A 32 -28.75 8.80 0.82
N ASN A 33 -27.87 8.16 1.58
CA ASN A 33 -28.22 7.35 2.75
C ASN A 33 -28.12 8.13 4.08
N GLY A 34 -27.75 9.41 4.03
CA GLY A 34 -27.58 10.29 5.19
C GLY A 34 -26.31 10.02 6.01
N VAL A 35 -25.48 9.04 5.64
CA VAL A 35 -24.30 8.62 6.40
C VAL A 35 -23.18 8.16 5.47
N THR A 36 -21.99 8.72 5.67
CA THR A 36 -20.80 8.43 4.84
C THR A 36 -19.70 7.78 5.68
N LEU A 37 -19.05 6.76 5.14
CA LEU A 37 -17.87 6.17 5.75
C LEU A 37 -16.64 7.09 5.59
N VAL A 38 -15.82 7.18 6.62
CA VAL A 38 -14.65 8.07 6.66
C VAL A 38 -13.39 7.27 6.41
N SER A 39 -12.73 7.57 5.29
CA SER A 39 -11.42 7.03 4.95
C SER A 39 -10.31 7.61 5.83
N ASN A 40 -9.35 6.79 6.24
CA ASN A 40 -8.18 7.22 7.02
C ASN A 40 -7.14 8.00 6.16
N TYR A 41 -5.98 8.36 6.73
CA TYR A 41 -4.94 9.13 6.02
C TYR A 41 -4.35 8.42 4.79
N LEU A 42 -4.45 7.09 4.69
CA LEU A 42 -4.02 6.26 3.56
C LEU A 42 -5.17 5.92 2.60
N ALA A 43 -6.34 6.55 2.78
CA ALA A 43 -7.56 6.32 2.02
C ALA A 43 -8.20 4.92 2.20
N ASN A 44 -7.82 4.16 3.24
CA ASN A 44 -8.52 2.93 3.60
C ASN A 44 -9.81 3.23 4.35
N GLU A 45 -10.82 2.38 4.14
CA GLU A 45 -12.14 2.47 4.77
C GLU A 45 -12.18 1.91 6.21
N THR A 46 -11.20 1.09 6.57
CA THR A 46 -10.99 0.59 7.93
C THR A 46 -9.56 0.93 8.40
N THR A 47 -9.39 1.05 9.71
CA THR A 47 -8.12 1.41 10.36
C THR A 47 -7.71 0.28 11.32
N PRO A 48 -6.52 -0.31 11.19
CA PRO A 48 -6.04 -1.30 12.14
C PRO A 48 -5.99 -0.77 13.59
N GLY A 49 -6.50 -1.55 14.54
CA GLY A 49 -6.55 -1.17 15.95
C GLY A 49 -5.23 -1.36 16.70
N VAL A 50 -4.16 -0.72 16.22
CA VAL A 50 -2.78 -0.97 16.67
C VAL A 50 -2.08 0.34 17.07
N VAL A 51 -1.41 0.32 18.23
CA VAL A 51 -0.55 1.40 18.72
C VAL A 51 0.84 0.84 18.96
N LYS A 52 1.87 1.53 18.49
CA LYS A 52 3.26 1.21 18.78
C LYS A 52 3.96 2.40 19.41
N MET A 53 4.64 2.16 20.53
CA MET A 53 5.43 3.16 21.26
C MET A 53 6.86 2.67 21.34
N TYR A 54 7.78 3.35 20.66
CA TYR A 54 9.18 2.93 20.57
C TYR A 54 10.09 4.15 20.33
N ASN A 55 11.23 4.21 21.02
CA ASN A 55 12.22 5.30 20.90
C ASN A 55 11.62 6.71 20.99
N GLY A 56 10.74 6.94 21.97
CA GLY A 56 10.08 8.24 22.17
C GLY A 56 9.01 8.60 21.13
N MET A 57 8.78 7.77 20.11
CA MET A 57 7.76 8.01 19.09
C MET A 57 6.53 7.10 19.25
N ARG A 58 5.36 7.67 18.95
CA ARG A 58 4.09 6.94 18.83
C ARG A 58 3.73 6.78 17.36
N THR A 59 3.43 5.56 16.96
CA THR A 59 2.93 5.24 15.61
C THR A 59 1.62 4.49 15.74
N TYR A 60 0.74 4.65 14.74
CA TYR A 60 -0.63 4.17 14.80
C TYR A 60 -0.97 3.36 13.55
N ALA A 61 -1.97 2.49 13.69
CA ALA A 61 -2.64 1.82 12.59
C ALA A 61 -1.67 1.08 11.63
N GLU A 62 -1.70 1.37 10.32
CA GLU A 62 -0.90 0.70 9.31
C GLU A 62 0.61 0.88 9.52
N GLU A 63 1.06 2.05 9.99
CA GLU A 63 2.47 2.31 10.26
C GLU A 63 2.99 1.47 11.44
N ALA A 64 2.18 1.40 12.51
CA ALA A 64 2.46 0.53 13.65
C ALA A 64 2.48 -0.95 13.23
N LEU A 65 1.49 -1.38 12.44
CA LEU A 65 1.37 -2.76 11.96
C LEU A 65 2.53 -3.16 11.04
N GLY A 66 2.91 -2.30 10.09
CA GLY A 66 4.00 -2.55 9.14
C GLY A 66 5.35 -2.74 9.81
N SER A 67 5.56 -2.11 10.97
CA SER A 67 6.78 -2.24 11.75
C SER A 67 6.68 -3.21 12.94
N ALA A 68 5.52 -3.84 13.16
CA ALA A 68 5.25 -4.67 14.33
C ALA A 68 6.16 -5.90 14.43
N THR A 69 6.52 -6.52 13.29
CA THR A 69 7.39 -7.71 13.26
C THR A 69 8.79 -7.44 13.81
N MET A 70 9.26 -6.19 13.76
CA MET A 70 10.61 -5.80 14.18
C MET A 70 10.73 -5.58 15.69
N CYS A 71 9.65 -5.14 16.35
CA CYS A 71 9.62 -4.81 17.77
C CYS A 71 8.24 -5.16 18.39
N PRO A 72 7.81 -6.43 18.36
CA PRO A 72 6.44 -6.81 18.70
C PRO A 72 6.08 -6.53 20.16
N GLN A 73 7.07 -6.51 21.07
CA GLN A 73 6.87 -6.17 22.48
C GLN A 73 6.42 -4.72 22.74
N ASN A 74 6.65 -3.83 21.78
CA ASN A 74 6.31 -2.39 21.85
C ASN A 74 5.00 -2.09 21.12
N VAL A 75 4.27 -3.12 20.70
CA VAL A 75 3.05 -3.03 19.91
C VAL A 75 1.88 -3.51 20.76
N ILE A 76 0.92 -2.64 20.98
CA ILE A 76 -0.35 -2.94 21.63
C ILE A 76 -1.43 -3.06 20.55
N SER A 77 -2.11 -4.18 20.51
CA SER A 77 -3.13 -4.51 19.50
C SER A 77 -4.27 -5.32 20.13
N HIS A 78 -5.34 -5.55 19.38
CA HIS A 78 -6.52 -6.29 19.86
C HIS A 78 -7.09 -5.64 21.14
N ILE A 79 -7.08 -4.31 21.21
CA ILE A 79 -7.35 -3.54 22.43
C ILE A 79 -8.72 -3.89 23.06
N PRO A 80 -9.84 -4.02 22.29
CA PRO A 80 -11.11 -4.48 22.84
C PRO A 80 -11.06 -5.85 23.55
N LEU A 81 -10.19 -6.77 23.10
CA LEU A 81 -10.02 -8.07 23.77
C LEU A 81 -9.45 -7.92 25.18
N VAL A 82 -8.65 -6.88 25.44
CA VAL A 82 -8.06 -6.61 26.75
C VAL A 82 -9.13 -6.26 27.78
N LEU A 83 -10.16 -5.50 27.37
CA LEU A 83 -11.31 -5.17 28.23
C LEU A 83 -12.03 -6.45 28.71
N GLU A 84 -12.07 -7.49 27.88
CA GLU A 84 -12.72 -8.75 28.20
C GLU A 84 -11.91 -9.65 29.14
N TYR A 85 -10.61 -9.39 29.29
CA TYR A 85 -9.66 -10.12 30.15
C TYR A 85 -9.29 -9.31 31.40
N SER A 86 -10.02 -8.24 31.74
CA SER A 86 -9.71 -7.35 32.88
C SER A 86 -9.58 -8.06 34.24
N ASP A 87 -10.26 -9.19 34.41
CA ASP A 87 -10.24 -9.99 35.65
C ASP A 87 -9.18 -11.10 35.64
N CYS A 88 -8.56 -11.36 34.50
CA CYS A 88 -7.58 -12.43 34.31
C CYS A 88 -6.54 -12.07 33.25
N ILE A 89 -6.02 -10.84 33.31
CA ILE A 89 -5.14 -10.27 32.29
C ILE A 89 -3.89 -11.12 32.05
N GLU A 90 -3.45 -11.84 33.07
CA GLU A 90 -2.30 -12.74 33.03
C GLU A 90 -2.52 -13.91 32.06
N LYS A 91 -3.79 -14.33 31.85
CA LYS A 91 -4.15 -15.40 30.91
C LYS A 91 -4.20 -14.95 29.45
N LEU A 92 -4.33 -13.65 29.20
CA LEU A 92 -4.51 -13.13 27.85
C LEU A 92 -3.37 -13.55 26.92
N THR A 93 -2.13 -13.40 27.37
CA THR A 93 -0.93 -13.73 26.59
C THR A 93 -0.68 -15.24 26.53
N GLU A 94 -1.26 -16.01 27.45
CA GLU A 94 -1.26 -17.47 27.38
C GLU A 94 -2.19 -17.99 26.29
N ASP A 95 -3.38 -17.40 26.19
CA ASP A 95 -4.40 -17.73 25.20
C ASP A 95 -4.03 -17.22 23.80
N TYR A 96 -3.44 -16.03 23.71
CA TYR A 96 -3.06 -15.34 22.47
C TYR A 96 -1.54 -15.10 22.40
N PRO A 97 -0.77 -16.08 21.90
CA PRO A 97 0.69 -16.10 22.02
C PRO A 97 1.43 -15.08 21.16
N ASP A 98 0.75 -14.42 20.22
CA ASP A 98 1.29 -13.33 19.41
C ASP A 98 1.17 -11.95 20.07
N LEU A 99 0.40 -11.83 21.15
CA LEU A 99 0.33 -10.60 21.95
C LEU A 99 1.60 -10.48 22.81
N CYS A 100 2.57 -9.77 22.26
CA CYS A 100 3.91 -9.62 22.84
C CYS A 100 4.04 -8.50 23.88
N PHE A 101 3.02 -7.68 24.08
CA PHE A 101 3.02 -6.64 25.11
C PHE A 101 2.93 -7.24 26.52
N VAL A 102 3.41 -6.48 27.50
CA VAL A 102 3.30 -6.83 28.92
C VAL A 102 2.21 -5.95 29.53
N ALA A 103 1.20 -6.58 30.12
CA ALA A 103 0.10 -5.91 30.80
C ALA A 103 -0.09 -6.49 32.20
N LYS A 104 -0.47 -5.64 33.15
CA LYS A 104 -0.78 -6.01 34.54
C LYS A 104 -1.95 -5.18 35.07
N LYS A 105 -2.54 -5.63 36.17
CA LYS A 105 -3.55 -4.87 36.89
C LYS A 105 -2.87 -3.95 37.91
N ALA A 106 -3.15 -2.66 37.82
CA ALA A 106 -2.69 -1.65 38.77
C ALA A 106 -3.50 -1.69 40.07
N GLU A 107 -3.05 -0.95 41.10
CA GLU A 107 -3.71 -0.90 42.42
C GLU A 107 -5.14 -0.38 42.35
N ASN A 108 -5.42 0.56 41.43
CA ASN A 108 -6.76 1.10 41.17
C ASN A 108 -7.66 0.13 40.37
N GLY A 109 -7.16 -1.06 40.01
CA GLY A 109 -7.89 -2.06 39.24
C GLY A 109 -7.86 -1.87 37.72
N GLU A 110 -7.24 -0.80 37.20
CA GLU A 110 -7.07 -0.61 35.76
C GLU A 110 -5.98 -1.51 35.19
N ILE A 111 -6.09 -1.84 33.91
CA ILE A 111 -5.03 -2.54 33.18
C ILE A 111 -4.02 -1.51 32.68
N VAL A 112 -2.75 -1.73 32.99
CA VAL A 112 -1.62 -0.91 32.54
C VAL A 112 -0.66 -1.74 31.71
N PHE A 113 -0.11 -1.12 30.67
CA PHE A 113 0.90 -1.70 29.78
C PHE A 113 2.28 -1.15 30.15
N GLU A 114 3.25 -2.04 30.29
CA GLU A 114 4.64 -1.66 30.53
C GLU A 114 5.33 -1.28 29.23
N LEU A 115 5.96 -0.11 29.20
CA LEU A 115 6.66 0.42 28.04
C LEU A 115 8.18 0.34 28.28
N LYS A 116 8.89 -0.29 27.33
CA LYS A 116 10.35 -0.30 27.31
C LYS A 116 10.87 0.87 26.47
N ASP A 117 11.93 1.50 26.95
CA ASP A 117 12.65 2.56 26.23
C ASP A 117 11.74 3.73 25.82
N TYR A 118 10.86 4.14 26.76
CA TYR A 118 9.90 5.21 26.57
C TYR A 118 9.88 6.17 27.77
N ALA A 119 9.52 7.43 27.53
CA ALA A 119 9.56 8.49 28.55
C ALA A 119 8.59 8.24 29.72
N VAL A 120 7.49 7.53 29.46
CA VAL A 120 6.53 7.08 30.47
C VAL A 120 6.66 5.57 30.61
N PRO A 121 6.86 5.04 31.83
CA PRO A 121 7.12 3.62 32.04
C PRO A 121 5.87 2.75 31.89
N GLU A 122 4.69 3.30 32.16
CA GLU A 122 3.42 2.58 32.13
C GLU A 122 2.31 3.44 31.54
N VAL A 123 1.38 2.83 30.83
CA VAL A 123 0.21 3.51 30.24
C VAL A 123 -1.05 2.68 30.45
N SER A 124 -2.15 3.31 30.87
CA SER A 124 -3.42 2.62 31.11
C SER A 124 -4.09 2.20 29.79
N LEU A 125 -4.95 1.18 29.85
CA LEU A 125 -5.77 0.74 28.73
C LEU A 125 -6.67 1.86 28.18
N THR A 126 -7.28 2.63 29.07
CA THR A 126 -8.07 3.82 28.73
C THR A 126 -7.24 4.83 27.93
N HIS A 127 -6.00 5.09 28.35
CA HIS A 127 -5.12 6.01 27.64
C HIS A 127 -4.67 5.44 26.28
N VAL A 128 -4.32 4.15 26.17
CA VAL A 128 -3.99 3.53 24.86
C VAL A 128 -5.17 3.62 23.88
N MET A 129 -6.39 3.33 24.33
CA MET A 129 -7.60 3.52 23.53
C MET A 129 -7.74 4.97 23.08
N SER A 130 -7.49 5.93 23.97
CA SER A 130 -7.53 7.37 23.65
C SER A 130 -6.51 7.74 22.58
N MET A 131 -5.28 7.22 22.63
CA MET A 131 -4.27 7.53 21.61
C MET A 131 -4.73 7.10 20.21
N LEU A 132 -5.34 5.92 20.11
CA LEU A 132 -5.89 5.41 18.85
C LEU A 132 -7.13 6.19 18.40
N LEU A 133 -8.05 6.49 19.32
CA LEU A 133 -9.22 7.31 19.06
C LEU A 133 -8.84 8.76 18.68
N ARG A 134 -7.72 9.28 19.19
CA ARG A 134 -7.19 10.60 18.84
C ARG A 134 -6.64 10.63 17.42
N TYR A 135 -5.93 9.58 17.01
CA TYR A 135 -5.53 9.39 15.61
C TYR A 135 -6.76 9.41 14.69
N ILE A 136 -7.83 8.71 15.10
CA ILE A 136 -9.12 8.69 14.40
C ILE A 136 -9.76 10.08 14.35
N PHE A 137 -9.85 10.75 15.49
CA PHE A 137 -10.37 12.11 15.61
C PHE A 137 -9.65 13.07 14.65
N GLY A 138 -8.32 12.94 14.51
CA GLY A 138 -7.51 13.77 13.61
C GLY A 138 -7.94 13.67 12.14
N PHE A 139 -8.13 12.46 11.61
CA PHE A 139 -8.53 12.35 10.20
C PHE A 139 -10.01 12.67 9.99
N ILE A 140 -10.89 12.42 10.97
CA ILE A 140 -12.29 12.84 10.89
C ILE A 140 -12.35 14.37 10.87
N THR A 141 -11.71 15.05 11.82
CA THR A 141 -11.77 16.52 11.92
C THR A 141 -11.09 17.23 10.74
N LYS A 142 -10.12 16.59 10.10
CA LYS A 142 -9.53 17.09 8.86
C LYS A 142 -10.51 17.07 7.69
N LYS A 143 -11.40 16.07 7.62
CA LYS A 143 -12.33 15.86 6.49
C LYS A 143 -13.73 16.44 6.75
N TYR A 144 -14.20 16.34 7.99
CA TYR A 144 -15.52 16.71 8.48
C TYR A 144 -15.42 17.35 9.88
N PRO A 145 -14.74 18.51 10.03
CA PRO A 145 -14.51 19.17 11.32
C PRO A 145 -15.81 19.45 12.07
N GLU A 146 -16.90 19.62 11.35
CA GLU A 146 -18.17 19.97 11.92
C GLU A 146 -18.96 18.75 12.41
N ASN A 147 -18.66 17.52 12.00
CA ASN A 147 -19.48 16.31 12.25
C ASN A 147 -19.11 15.52 13.52
N VAL A 148 -18.27 16.06 14.40
CA VAL A 148 -17.73 15.37 15.60
C VAL A 148 -18.38 15.77 16.93
N LYS A 149 -19.58 16.36 16.91
CA LYS A 149 -20.23 16.86 18.14
C LYS A 149 -20.88 15.79 19.00
N HIS A 150 -21.52 14.81 18.36
CA HIS A 150 -22.14 13.67 19.03
C HIS A 150 -21.40 12.42 18.59
N THR A 151 -20.91 11.64 19.54
CA THR A 151 -20.10 10.45 19.23
C THR A 151 -20.75 9.21 19.81
N VAL A 152 -20.95 8.20 18.97
CA VAL A 152 -21.40 6.88 19.43
C VAL A 152 -20.32 5.86 19.12
N VAL A 153 -19.90 5.12 20.14
CA VAL A 153 -18.88 4.07 20.03
C VAL A 153 -19.52 2.71 20.27
N SER A 154 -19.24 1.73 19.39
CA SER A 154 -19.70 0.35 19.57
C SER A 154 -18.81 -0.41 20.55
N VAL A 155 -19.41 -1.33 21.30
CA VAL A 155 -18.70 -2.38 22.05
C VAL A 155 -19.42 -3.72 21.89
N PRO A 156 -18.75 -4.87 22.08
CA PRO A 156 -19.42 -6.16 22.04
C PRO A 156 -20.54 -6.29 23.10
N PRO A 157 -21.64 -6.99 22.80
CA PRO A 157 -22.61 -7.40 23.81
C PRO A 157 -21.95 -8.14 24.99
N GLY A 158 -22.38 -7.83 26.21
CA GLY A 158 -21.85 -8.44 27.45
C GLY A 158 -20.68 -7.69 28.09
N VAL A 159 -20.21 -6.59 27.48
CA VAL A 159 -19.25 -5.67 28.12
C VAL A 159 -19.88 -5.03 29.36
N SER A 160 -19.10 -4.92 30.44
CA SER A 160 -19.57 -4.36 31.71
C SER A 160 -19.74 -2.83 31.65
N PRO A 161 -20.60 -2.22 32.50
CA PRO A 161 -20.72 -0.77 32.62
C PRO A 161 -19.40 -0.04 32.90
N ALA A 162 -18.48 -0.68 33.62
CA ALA A 162 -17.15 -0.14 33.91
C ALA A 162 -16.23 -0.13 32.67
N ALA A 163 -16.23 -1.20 31.88
CA ALA A 163 -15.47 -1.26 30.63
C ALA A 163 -16.07 -0.30 29.57
N ALA A 164 -17.39 -0.18 29.50
CA ALA A 164 -18.06 0.81 28.65
C ALA A 164 -17.69 2.25 29.06
N ARG A 165 -17.58 2.54 30.36
CA ARG A 165 -17.08 3.82 30.88
C ARG A 165 -15.66 4.12 30.41
N GLN A 166 -14.76 3.13 30.45
CA GLN A 166 -13.38 3.29 29.95
C GLN A 166 -13.33 3.64 28.45
N VAL A 167 -14.17 3.01 27.62
CA VAL A 167 -14.28 3.36 26.19
C VAL A 167 -14.78 4.79 26.00
N ALA A 168 -15.78 5.22 26.79
CA ALA A 168 -16.28 6.58 26.76
C ALA A 168 -15.22 7.60 27.22
N ASP A 169 -14.49 7.31 28.29
CA ASP A 169 -13.38 8.14 28.78
C ASP A 169 -12.25 8.25 27.77
N ALA A 170 -11.91 7.16 27.10
CA ALA A 170 -10.92 7.16 26.03
C ALA A 170 -11.33 8.08 24.87
N ALA A 171 -12.62 8.06 24.48
CA ALA A 171 -13.14 8.94 23.43
C ALA A 171 -13.15 10.41 23.86
N LEU A 172 -13.56 10.72 25.09
CA LEU A 172 -13.51 12.09 25.64
C LEU A 172 -12.06 12.60 25.69
N LEU A 173 -11.13 11.78 26.17
CA LEU A 173 -9.71 12.08 26.23
C LEU A 173 -9.09 12.23 24.83
N ALA A 174 -9.67 11.57 23.81
CA ALA A 174 -9.32 11.74 22.40
C ALA A 174 -9.89 13.02 21.76
N GLY A 175 -10.75 13.75 22.47
CA GLY A 175 -11.34 15.02 22.02
C GLY A 175 -12.73 14.90 21.40
N PHE A 176 -13.38 13.74 21.49
CA PHE A 176 -14.78 13.61 21.10
C PHE A 176 -15.71 14.24 22.16
N GLU A 177 -16.89 14.67 21.72
CA GLU A 177 -17.92 15.29 22.56
C GLU A 177 -19.19 14.43 22.61
N ASP A 178 -20.00 14.60 23.66
CA ASP A 178 -21.27 13.88 23.90
C ASP A 178 -21.19 12.39 23.54
N VAL A 179 -20.26 11.69 24.19
CA VAL A 179 -19.96 10.29 23.91
C VAL A 179 -21.01 9.37 24.52
N LYS A 180 -21.61 8.53 23.68
CA LYS A 180 -22.47 7.41 24.07
C LYS A 180 -21.86 6.09 23.64
N VAL A 181 -22.17 5.03 24.37
CA VAL A 181 -21.72 3.67 24.07
C VAL A 181 -22.93 2.79 23.78
N VAL A 182 -22.82 1.97 22.74
CA VAL A 182 -23.87 1.04 22.30
C VAL A 182 -23.28 -0.32 21.99
N THR A 183 -24.09 -1.38 22.05
CA THR A 183 -23.65 -2.70 21.63
C THR A 183 -23.63 -2.84 20.11
N THR A 184 -22.74 -3.69 19.57
CA THR A 184 -22.60 -3.90 18.11
C THR A 184 -23.90 -4.37 17.46
N ASP A 185 -24.65 -5.24 18.13
CA ASP A 185 -25.93 -5.77 17.63
C ASP A 185 -27.01 -4.69 17.51
N LEU A 186 -27.13 -3.82 18.51
CA LEU A 186 -28.07 -2.69 18.48
C LEU A 186 -27.69 -1.68 17.40
N ALA A 187 -26.41 -1.33 17.26
CA ALA A 187 -25.96 -0.43 16.19
C ALA A 187 -26.27 -1.02 14.79
N GLN A 188 -25.94 -2.29 14.59
CA GLN A 188 -26.16 -2.96 13.31
C GLN A 188 -27.66 -3.13 13.00
N ALA A 189 -28.48 -3.54 13.98
CA ALA A 189 -29.93 -3.63 13.85
C ALA A 189 -30.53 -2.27 13.50
N PHE A 190 -30.08 -1.20 14.17
CA PHE A 190 -30.54 0.16 13.91
C PHE A 190 -30.27 0.58 12.46
N ASN A 191 -29.04 0.37 11.97
CA ASN A 191 -28.69 0.67 10.57
C ASN A 191 -29.56 -0.11 9.58
N TYR A 192 -29.76 -1.41 9.84
CA TYR A 192 -30.57 -2.28 8.99
C TYR A 192 -32.03 -1.80 8.93
N CYS A 193 -32.63 -1.53 10.08
CA CYS A 193 -34.02 -1.06 10.18
C CYS A 193 -34.20 0.32 9.57
N PHE A 194 -33.29 1.26 9.82
CA PHE A 194 -33.32 2.58 9.19
C PHE A 194 -33.30 2.49 7.66
N ARG A 195 -32.43 1.64 7.09
CA ARG A 195 -32.35 1.46 5.64
C ARG A 195 -33.64 0.88 5.05
N LEU A 196 -34.21 -0.15 5.69
CA LEU A 196 -35.42 -0.82 5.18
C LEU A 196 -36.67 0.06 5.33
N HIS A 197 -36.82 0.74 6.46
CA HIS A 197 -37.97 1.62 6.69
C HIS A 197 -37.99 2.82 5.74
N ASN A 198 -36.82 3.24 5.23
CA ASN A 198 -36.69 4.33 4.26
C ASN A 198 -36.48 3.83 2.81
N ALA A 199 -36.75 2.54 2.54
CA ALA A 199 -36.69 2.00 1.18
C ALA A 199 -37.84 2.53 0.31
N VAL A 200 -37.68 2.45 -1.02
CA VAL A 200 -38.69 2.92 -1.99
C VAL A 200 -39.99 2.10 -1.89
N GLU A 201 -39.86 0.81 -1.61
CA GLU A 201 -40.99 -0.09 -1.38
C GLU A 201 -41.16 -0.28 0.14
N PRO A 202 -42.32 0.10 0.71
CA PRO A 202 -42.57 -0.03 2.13
C PRO A 202 -42.61 -1.50 2.56
N LEU A 203 -42.14 -1.77 3.78
CA LEU A 203 -42.15 -3.11 4.37
C LEU A 203 -43.61 -3.59 4.54
N GLU A 204 -43.92 -4.83 4.14
CA GLU A 204 -45.26 -5.42 4.28
C GLU A 204 -45.27 -6.57 5.29
N GLY A 205 -46.06 -6.45 6.36
CA GLY A 205 -46.22 -7.51 7.35
C GLY A 205 -45.06 -7.63 8.36
N GLU A 206 -45.03 -8.73 9.09
CA GLU A 206 -44.02 -9.01 10.11
C GLU A 206 -42.88 -9.86 9.54
N HIS A 207 -41.65 -9.41 9.74
CA HIS A 207 -40.42 -10.04 9.28
C HIS A 207 -39.49 -10.31 10.46
N ASN A 208 -39.07 -11.57 10.61
CA ASN A 208 -38.10 -11.99 11.61
C ASN A 208 -36.77 -12.31 10.92
N VAL A 209 -35.84 -11.36 10.95
CA VAL A 209 -34.50 -11.49 10.38
C VAL A 209 -33.51 -11.77 11.49
N VAL A 210 -32.69 -12.78 11.31
CA VAL A 210 -31.64 -13.13 12.27
C VAL A 210 -30.30 -12.67 11.72
N PHE A 211 -29.41 -12.24 12.60
CA PHE A 211 -28.05 -11.86 12.27
C PHE A 211 -27.09 -12.83 12.92
N MET A 212 -26.10 -13.29 12.16
CA MET A 212 -24.93 -13.99 12.67
C MET A 212 -23.71 -13.12 12.42
N ASP A 213 -23.30 -12.35 13.43
CA ASP A 213 -22.07 -11.58 13.40
C ASP A 213 -20.93 -12.42 14.00
N CYS A 214 -19.98 -12.83 13.16
CA CYS A 214 -18.80 -13.57 13.58
C CYS A 214 -17.55 -12.73 13.32
N GLY A 215 -17.04 -12.08 14.36
CA GLY A 215 -15.93 -11.14 14.31
C GLY A 215 -14.55 -11.77 14.53
N CYS A 216 -13.62 -10.96 15.03
CA CYS A 216 -12.24 -11.38 15.29
C CYS A 216 -12.15 -12.30 16.53
N THR A 217 -12.74 -11.90 17.65
CA THR A 217 -12.64 -12.62 18.94
C THR A 217 -14.01 -12.97 19.53
N PHE A 218 -15.08 -12.49 18.90
CA PHE A 218 -16.42 -12.52 19.45
C PHE A 218 -17.43 -12.84 18.35
N SER A 219 -18.46 -13.61 18.69
CA SER A 219 -19.57 -13.93 17.80
C SER A 219 -20.89 -13.69 18.51
N ASN A 220 -21.86 -13.11 17.80
CA ASN A 220 -23.20 -12.85 18.29
C ASN A 220 -24.26 -13.31 17.30
N MET A 221 -25.30 -13.96 17.81
CA MET A 221 -26.48 -14.32 17.05
C MET A 221 -27.71 -13.66 17.68
N TYR A 222 -28.40 -12.84 16.90
CA TYR A 222 -29.52 -12.06 17.40
C TYR A 222 -30.66 -11.94 16.39
N LYS A 223 -31.89 -11.83 16.89
CA LYS A 223 -33.12 -11.70 16.09
C LYS A 223 -33.61 -10.27 16.12
N VAL A 224 -33.87 -9.72 14.94
CA VAL A 224 -34.53 -8.44 14.75
C VAL A 224 -35.94 -8.73 14.22
N ARG A 225 -36.94 -8.29 14.97
CA ARG A 225 -38.35 -8.29 14.53
C ARG A 225 -38.62 -6.94 13.87
N LEU A 226 -39.07 -6.97 12.62
CA LEU A 226 -39.46 -5.80 11.86
C LEU A 226 -40.94 -5.88 11.49
N THR A 227 -41.66 -4.80 11.74
CA THR A 227 -43.02 -4.54 11.28
C THR A 227 -43.03 -3.15 10.61
N PRO A 228 -44.09 -2.77 9.89
CA PRO A 228 -44.16 -1.45 9.26
C PRO A 228 -44.03 -0.29 10.28
N GLU A 229 -44.43 -0.51 11.53
CA GLU A 229 -44.45 0.52 12.58
C GLU A 229 -43.33 0.36 13.62
N LYS A 230 -42.78 -0.85 13.79
CA LYS A 230 -41.85 -1.18 14.88
C LYS A 230 -40.72 -2.10 14.44
N CYS A 231 -39.49 -1.75 14.80
CA CYS A 231 -38.31 -2.60 14.75
C CYS A 231 -37.72 -2.77 16.16
N GLU A 232 -37.41 -4.02 16.56
CA GLU A 232 -36.77 -4.31 17.85
C GLU A 232 -35.85 -5.54 17.79
N VAL A 233 -34.80 -5.53 18.61
CA VAL A 233 -33.96 -6.72 18.86
C VAL A 233 -34.65 -7.55 19.94
N VAL A 234 -35.21 -8.69 19.58
CA VAL A 234 -36.04 -9.52 20.50
C VAL A 234 -35.23 -10.57 21.26
N LYS A 235 -34.10 -10.98 20.70
CA LYS A 235 -33.22 -12.00 21.29
C LYS A 235 -31.80 -11.76 20.84
N SER A 236 -30.84 -11.83 21.77
CA SER A 236 -29.41 -11.72 21.48
C SER A 236 -28.66 -12.73 22.34
N VAL A 237 -27.85 -13.58 21.70
CA VAL A 237 -27.03 -14.59 22.36
C VAL A 237 -25.63 -14.47 21.81
N ASN A 238 -24.66 -14.28 22.70
CA ASN A 238 -23.27 -14.06 22.34
C ASN A 238 -22.34 -15.14 22.87
N LYS A 239 -21.15 -15.22 22.26
CA LYS A 239 -20.08 -16.10 22.71
C LYS A 239 -18.71 -15.55 22.34
N LYS A 240 -17.76 -15.73 23.25
CA LYS A 240 -16.33 -15.44 23.06
C LYS A 240 -15.67 -16.49 22.17
N VAL A 241 -15.91 -16.39 20.87
CA VAL A 241 -15.28 -17.19 19.82
C VAL A 241 -15.26 -16.36 18.54
N GLY A 242 -14.14 -16.35 17.82
CA GLY A 242 -14.02 -15.66 16.55
C GLY A 242 -12.90 -16.18 15.66
N ALA A 243 -12.62 -15.43 14.59
CA ALA A 243 -11.60 -15.79 13.61
C ALA A 243 -10.17 -15.89 14.20
N LYS A 244 -9.89 -15.23 15.31
CA LYS A 244 -8.59 -15.26 16.01
C LYS A 244 -8.38 -16.55 16.79
N ASP A 245 -9.42 -17.11 17.40
CA ASP A 245 -9.34 -18.41 18.09
C ASP A 245 -8.99 -19.53 17.12
N VAL A 246 -9.47 -19.43 15.88
CA VAL A 246 -9.07 -20.31 14.78
C VAL A 246 -7.58 -20.16 14.45
N ASP A 247 -7.06 -18.93 14.40
CA ASP A 247 -5.64 -18.67 14.19
C ASP A 247 -4.80 -19.27 15.33
N VAL A 248 -5.28 -19.18 16.57
CA VAL A 248 -4.64 -19.78 17.75
C VAL A 248 -4.64 -21.31 17.68
N SER A 249 -5.72 -21.96 17.28
CA SER A 249 -5.76 -23.42 17.09
C SER A 249 -4.74 -23.88 16.02
N LEU A 250 -4.66 -23.15 14.90
CA LEU A 250 -3.66 -23.40 13.87
C LEU A 250 -2.24 -23.19 14.39
N TYR A 251 -2.01 -22.09 15.11
CA TYR A 251 -0.73 -21.78 15.73
C TYR A 251 -0.30 -22.93 16.66
N ARG A 252 -1.18 -23.38 17.56
CA ARG A 252 -0.88 -24.46 18.51
C ARG A 252 -0.51 -25.75 17.77
N PHE A 253 -1.26 -26.10 16.72
CA PHE A 253 -0.96 -27.26 15.88
C PHE A 253 0.41 -27.18 15.21
N PHE A 254 0.73 -26.05 14.55
CA PHE A 254 2.01 -25.90 13.86
C PHE A 254 3.19 -25.70 14.81
N ALA A 255 3.00 -25.00 15.93
CA ALA A 255 4.00 -24.86 16.98
C ALA A 255 4.36 -26.22 17.59
N GLN A 256 3.38 -27.12 17.75
CA GLN A 256 3.63 -28.49 18.19
C GLN A 256 4.38 -29.30 17.12
N LYS A 257 3.97 -29.22 15.83
CA LYS A 257 4.69 -29.88 14.73
C LYS A 257 6.14 -29.43 14.60
N LEU A 258 6.44 -28.18 14.95
CA LEU A 258 7.80 -27.63 14.94
C LEU A 258 8.69 -28.18 16.07
N GLN A 259 8.12 -28.78 17.10
CA GLN A 259 8.87 -29.40 18.19
C GLN A 259 9.24 -30.87 17.90
N THR A 260 8.78 -31.42 16.78
CA THR A 260 8.98 -32.81 16.37
C THR A 260 9.66 -32.89 15.00
N ASP A 261 10.66 -33.75 14.85
CA ASP A 261 11.32 -34.00 13.56
C ASP A 261 10.44 -34.86 12.62
N ARG A 262 10.96 -35.15 11.42
CA ARG A 262 10.25 -35.96 10.40
C ARG A 262 9.94 -37.39 10.86
N ASN A 263 10.58 -37.87 11.93
CA ASN A 263 10.40 -39.20 12.51
C ASN A 263 9.59 -39.15 13.81
N GLY A 264 9.05 -37.98 14.20
CA GLY A 264 8.31 -37.79 15.44
C GLY A 264 9.19 -37.67 16.70
N GLN A 265 10.51 -37.54 16.55
CA GLN A 265 11.42 -37.32 17.68
C GLN A 265 11.47 -35.84 18.08
N ARG A 266 11.49 -35.58 19.38
CA ARG A 266 11.46 -34.23 19.97
C ARG A 266 12.79 -33.51 19.70
N ILE A 267 12.75 -32.35 19.04
CA ILE A 267 13.96 -31.59 18.65
C ILE A 267 14.42 -30.67 19.78
N GLU A 268 13.49 -29.96 20.43
CA GLU A 268 13.70 -29.11 21.62
C GLU A 268 12.33 -28.79 22.25
N GLU A 269 12.26 -28.68 23.58
CA GLU A 269 11.07 -28.23 24.30
C GLU A 269 10.95 -26.70 24.11
N ASN A 270 9.85 -26.22 23.50
CA ASN A 270 9.58 -24.79 23.17
C ASN A 270 10.35 -24.15 22.00
N ALA A 271 10.46 -24.81 20.83
CA ALA A 271 11.08 -24.24 19.61
C ALA A 271 10.54 -22.85 19.17
N ILE A 272 9.27 -22.55 19.49
CA ILE A 272 8.68 -21.20 19.39
C ILE A 272 8.15 -20.82 20.77
N ALA A 273 8.94 -20.06 21.53
CA ALA A 273 8.47 -19.43 22.75
C ALA A 273 7.35 -18.41 22.43
N LYS A 274 6.33 -18.36 23.30
CA LYS A 274 5.26 -17.35 23.23
C LYS A 274 5.87 -15.95 23.30
N GLN A 275 5.16 -14.95 22.79
CA GLN A 275 5.57 -13.55 22.86
C GLN A 275 6.91 -13.23 22.17
N THR A 276 7.31 -14.05 21.18
CA THR A 276 8.52 -13.80 20.38
C THR A 276 8.19 -13.37 18.96
N LYS A 277 9.18 -12.79 18.26
CA LYS A 277 9.10 -12.50 16.82
C LYS A 277 8.71 -13.74 16.00
N LYS A 278 9.15 -14.94 16.43
CA LYS A 278 8.76 -16.21 15.80
C LYS A 278 7.28 -16.50 15.99
N ALA A 279 6.76 -16.32 17.21
CA ALA A 279 5.34 -16.53 17.49
C ALA A 279 4.45 -15.61 16.65
N PHE A 280 4.81 -14.32 16.58
CA PHE A 280 4.12 -13.32 15.76
C PHE A 280 4.11 -13.71 14.26
N ARG A 281 5.26 -14.11 13.70
CA ARG A 281 5.37 -14.55 12.29
C ARG A 281 4.54 -15.80 12.01
N LEU A 282 4.59 -16.81 12.89
CA LEU A 282 3.80 -18.02 12.73
C LEU A 282 2.30 -17.72 12.79
N MET A 283 1.87 -16.86 13.71
CA MET A 283 0.47 -16.45 13.82
C MET A 283 -0.02 -15.74 12.56
N ASN A 284 0.76 -14.80 12.02
CA ASN A 284 0.42 -14.15 10.74
C ASN A 284 0.32 -15.16 9.59
N GLY A 285 1.21 -16.14 9.57
CA GLY A 285 1.12 -17.26 8.61
C GLY A 285 -0.14 -18.10 8.78
N CYS A 286 -0.56 -18.38 10.01
CA CYS A 286 -1.80 -19.10 10.31
C CYS A 286 -3.04 -18.31 9.87
N CYS A 287 -3.06 -16.99 10.12
CA CYS A 287 -4.14 -16.11 9.66
C CYS A 287 -4.25 -16.08 8.13
N ALA A 288 -3.12 -15.99 7.42
CA ALA A 288 -3.08 -16.09 5.96
C ALA A 288 -3.60 -17.46 5.48
N LEU A 289 -3.16 -18.55 6.11
CA LEU A 289 -3.60 -19.91 5.78
C LEU A 289 -5.11 -20.10 5.97
N LYS A 290 -5.68 -19.63 7.09
CA LYS A 290 -7.14 -19.64 7.35
C LYS A 290 -7.91 -18.91 6.26
N LYS A 291 -7.47 -17.71 5.87
CA LYS A 291 -8.11 -16.91 4.81
C LYS A 291 -8.12 -17.68 3.49
N MET A 292 -7.02 -18.34 3.13
CA MET A 292 -6.95 -19.17 1.92
C MET A 292 -7.85 -20.41 1.99
N LEU A 293 -7.91 -21.11 3.13
CA LEU A 293 -8.77 -22.29 3.34
C LEU A 293 -10.27 -21.96 3.31
N SER A 294 -10.62 -20.68 3.58
CA SER A 294 -11.99 -20.21 3.46
C SER A 294 -12.45 -20.16 1.99
N ALA A 295 -11.52 -20.02 1.03
CA ALA A 295 -11.81 -20.06 -0.41
C ALA A 295 -11.51 -21.42 -1.05
N ALA A 296 -10.44 -22.11 -0.63
CA ALA A 296 -9.95 -23.34 -1.26
C ALA A 296 -10.01 -24.58 -0.35
N ASN A 297 -10.13 -25.78 -0.94
CA ASN A 297 -10.14 -27.06 -0.20
C ASN A 297 -8.77 -27.46 0.35
N ARG A 298 -7.70 -26.82 -0.12
CA ARG A 298 -6.32 -27.01 0.35
C ARG A 298 -5.61 -25.67 0.19
N ALA A 299 -4.77 -25.34 1.16
CA ALA A 299 -3.96 -24.13 1.12
C ALA A 299 -2.54 -24.42 1.62
N VAL A 300 -1.60 -23.64 1.10
CA VAL A 300 -0.20 -23.67 1.51
C VAL A 300 0.23 -22.23 1.75
N ASN A 301 0.90 -21.97 2.87
CA ASN A 301 1.47 -20.67 3.21
C ASN A 301 2.91 -20.84 3.65
N ASN A 302 3.83 -20.03 3.16
CA ASN A 302 5.22 -20.02 3.64
C ASN A 302 5.41 -18.91 4.68
N VAL A 303 6.11 -19.24 5.77
CA VAL A 303 6.49 -18.29 6.81
C VAL A 303 8.00 -18.14 6.78
N ASP A 304 8.46 -16.97 6.34
CA ASP A 304 9.87 -16.72 6.09
C ASP A 304 10.68 -16.59 7.39
N ALA A 305 11.89 -17.16 7.37
CA ALA A 305 12.87 -17.09 8.45
C ALA A 305 12.29 -17.38 9.85
N LEU A 306 11.45 -18.42 9.95
CA LEU A 306 10.80 -18.81 11.20
C LEU A 306 11.76 -19.51 12.16
N ASP A 307 12.68 -20.34 11.65
CA ASP A 307 13.67 -21.05 12.47
C ASP A 307 15.10 -20.94 11.94
N ARG A 308 15.98 -20.29 12.72
CA ARG A 308 17.42 -20.08 12.40
C ARG A 308 17.66 -19.53 10.97
N GLY A 309 16.71 -18.76 10.45
CA GLY A 309 16.76 -18.19 9.09
C GLY A 309 16.20 -19.10 7.98
N ASN A 310 15.63 -20.25 8.32
CA ASN A 310 14.91 -21.12 7.39
C ASN A 310 13.42 -20.78 7.34
N ASP A 311 12.84 -20.91 6.16
CA ASP A 311 11.42 -20.73 5.93
C ASP A 311 10.65 -21.99 6.35
N TYR A 312 9.42 -21.82 6.82
CA TYR A 312 8.56 -22.92 7.22
C TYR A 312 7.25 -22.92 6.44
N THR A 313 6.94 -24.04 5.79
CA THR A 313 5.73 -24.20 4.98
C THR A 313 4.60 -24.76 5.83
N LEU A 314 3.54 -23.96 5.99
CA LEU A 314 2.25 -24.37 6.53
C LEU A 314 1.42 -24.96 5.39
N SER A 315 0.89 -26.17 5.55
CA SER A 315 0.03 -26.80 4.54
C SER A 315 -1.08 -27.56 5.24
N LEU A 316 -2.31 -27.33 4.82
CA LEU A 316 -3.50 -28.03 5.30
C LEU A 316 -4.53 -28.21 4.18
N THR A 317 -5.27 -29.28 4.25
CA THR A 317 -6.59 -29.43 3.61
C THR A 317 -7.67 -28.83 4.51
N ARG A 318 -8.84 -28.53 3.94
CA ARG A 318 -10.00 -28.04 4.70
C ARG A 318 -10.47 -29.05 5.73
N ALA A 319 -10.41 -30.35 5.41
CA ALA A 319 -10.77 -31.41 6.35
C ALA A 319 -9.85 -31.43 7.58
N GLU A 320 -8.53 -31.34 7.38
CA GLU A 320 -7.57 -31.24 8.48
C GLU A 320 -7.76 -29.95 9.29
N PHE A 321 -7.98 -28.83 8.61
CA PHE A 321 -8.29 -27.55 9.24
C PHE A 321 -9.50 -27.62 10.15
N GLU A 322 -10.62 -28.18 9.67
CA GLU A 322 -11.83 -28.34 10.48
C GLU A 322 -11.61 -29.31 11.65
N SER A 323 -10.81 -30.36 11.46
CA SER A 323 -10.43 -31.26 12.55
C SER A 323 -9.61 -30.54 13.64
N ILE A 324 -8.69 -29.66 13.26
CA ILE A 324 -7.91 -28.83 14.19
C ILE A 324 -8.82 -27.82 14.91
N CYS A 325 -9.84 -27.31 14.22
CA CYS A 325 -10.77 -26.31 14.74
C CYS A 325 -12.01 -26.93 15.40
N ALA A 326 -11.98 -28.22 15.77
CA ALA A 326 -13.09 -28.89 16.44
C ALA A 326 -13.61 -28.14 17.68
N PRO A 327 -12.76 -27.54 18.55
CA PRO A 327 -13.23 -26.72 19.66
C PRO A 327 -14.04 -25.50 19.21
N GLN A 328 -13.58 -24.79 18.18
CA GLN A 328 -14.30 -23.62 17.65
C GLN A 328 -15.60 -24.01 16.95
N ILE A 329 -15.62 -25.14 16.24
CA ILE A 329 -16.85 -25.72 15.65
C ILE A 329 -17.88 -26.00 16.75
N GLN A 330 -17.46 -26.62 17.85
CA GLN A 330 -18.33 -26.88 18.99
C GLN A 330 -18.84 -25.57 19.61
N GLN A 331 -17.97 -24.60 19.84
CA GLN A 331 -18.35 -23.31 20.43
C GLN A 331 -19.39 -22.57 19.56
N VAL A 332 -19.19 -22.50 18.24
CA VAL A 332 -20.16 -21.91 17.30
C VAL A 332 -21.46 -22.70 17.27
N THR A 333 -21.40 -24.03 17.33
CA THR A 333 -22.61 -24.88 17.41
C THR A 333 -23.41 -24.59 18.67
N GLU A 334 -22.74 -24.51 19.83
CA GLU A 334 -23.37 -24.17 21.11
C GLU A 334 -23.98 -22.76 21.10
N LEU A 335 -23.37 -21.80 20.39
CA LEU A 335 -23.94 -20.46 20.20
C LEU A 335 -25.26 -20.53 19.43
N VAL A 336 -25.27 -21.24 18.30
CA VAL A 336 -26.48 -21.41 17.47
C VAL A 336 -27.56 -22.19 18.22
N ASP A 337 -27.20 -23.27 18.92
CA ASP A 337 -28.14 -24.07 19.73
C ASP A 337 -28.73 -23.26 20.89
N ALA A 338 -27.91 -22.43 21.57
CA ALA A 338 -28.40 -21.54 22.61
C ALA A 338 -29.34 -20.46 22.07
N PHE A 339 -29.09 -19.95 20.86
CA PHE A 339 -29.99 -19.03 20.19
C PHE A 339 -31.30 -19.70 19.77
N LEU A 340 -31.28 -20.94 19.27
CA LEU A 340 -32.49 -21.67 18.86
C LEU A 340 -33.30 -22.20 20.05
N LYS A 341 -32.69 -22.32 21.23
CA LYS A 341 -33.38 -22.77 22.43
C LYS A 341 -34.55 -21.85 22.77
N ASP A 342 -35.74 -22.42 22.93
CA ASP A 342 -36.98 -21.73 23.28
C ASP A 342 -37.43 -20.66 22.23
N ASP A 343 -36.90 -20.71 21.00
CA ASP A 343 -37.32 -19.84 19.91
C ASP A 343 -38.18 -20.61 18.90
N ALA A 344 -39.49 -20.41 18.98
CA ALA A 344 -40.47 -21.07 18.11
C ALA A 344 -40.85 -20.25 16.87
N GLU A 345 -40.35 -19.01 16.76
CA GLU A 345 -40.76 -18.11 15.69
C GLU A 345 -40.01 -18.39 14.39
N PRO A 346 -40.72 -18.40 13.23
CA PRO A 346 -40.09 -18.67 11.95
C PRO A 346 -39.05 -17.61 11.61
N ILE A 347 -37.88 -18.07 11.17
CA ILE A 347 -36.78 -17.22 10.69
C ILE A 347 -36.97 -17.06 9.18
N GLU A 348 -37.10 -15.82 8.71
CA GLU A 348 -37.22 -15.56 7.27
C GLU A 348 -35.88 -15.75 6.56
N ALA A 349 -34.82 -15.19 7.15
CA ALA A 349 -33.46 -15.25 6.63
C ALA A 349 -32.43 -14.91 7.71
N ILE A 350 -31.19 -15.29 7.43
CA ILE A 350 -30.04 -15.04 8.30
C ILE A 350 -29.02 -14.17 7.58
N GLU A 351 -28.85 -12.92 8.02
CA GLU A 351 -27.80 -12.03 7.54
C GLU A 351 -26.45 -12.39 8.19
N MET A 352 -25.49 -12.80 7.36
CA MET A 352 -24.16 -13.20 7.81
C MET A 352 -23.21 -12.00 7.79
N VAL A 353 -22.68 -11.61 8.95
CA VAL A 353 -21.82 -10.43 9.13
C VAL A 353 -20.53 -10.77 9.86
N GLY A 354 -19.53 -9.89 9.77
CA GLY A 354 -18.22 -10.06 10.41
C GLY A 354 -17.23 -10.89 9.60
N GLY A 355 -15.92 -10.67 9.87
CA GLY A 355 -14.80 -11.34 9.20
C GLY A 355 -14.87 -12.87 9.20
N GLY A 356 -15.19 -13.45 10.37
CA GLY A 356 -15.22 -14.88 10.64
C GLY A 356 -16.39 -15.63 10.01
N SER A 357 -17.49 -14.95 9.65
CA SER A 357 -18.63 -15.59 8.97
C SER A 357 -18.29 -16.15 7.58
N ARG A 358 -17.15 -15.74 7.01
CA ARG A 358 -16.62 -16.25 5.75
C ARG A 358 -16.06 -17.66 5.86
N ILE A 359 -15.78 -18.15 7.07
CA ILE A 359 -15.24 -19.49 7.30
C ILE A 359 -16.31 -20.56 6.98
N PRO A 360 -16.04 -21.55 6.11
CA PRO A 360 -17.05 -22.49 5.62
C PRO A 360 -17.83 -23.26 6.70
N PHE A 361 -17.16 -23.70 7.77
CA PHE A 361 -17.86 -24.43 8.83
C PHE A 361 -18.89 -23.55 9.58
N VAL A 362 -18.69 -22.23 9.66
CA VAL A 362 -19.64 -21.32 10.31
C VAL A 362 -20.94 -21.28 9.51
N LYS A 363 -20.83 -21.09 8.19
CA LYS A 363 -21.98 -21.09 7.27
C LYS A 363 -22.75 -22.41 7.34
N ARG A 364 -22.02 -23.53 7.27
CA ARG A 364 -22.59 -24.88 7.33
C ARG A 364 -23.35 -25.12 8.64
N ILE A 365 -22.75 -24.79 9.80
CA ILE A 365 -23.41 -24.97 11.10
C ILE A 365 -24.72 -24.17 11.16
N VAL A 366 -24.68 -22.91 10.73
CA VAL A 366 -25.87 -22.04 10.74
C VAL A 366 -26.94 -22.60 9.79
N GLU A 367 -26.60 -22.98 8.56
CA GLU A 367 -27.53 -23.59 7.59
C GLU A 367 -28.15 -24.90 8.11
N GLU A 368 -27.33 -25.82 8.61
CA GLU A 368 -27.78 -27.13 9.08
C GLU A 368 -28.70 -27.04 10.30
N ARG A 369 -28.40 -26.15 11.24
CA ARG A 369 -29.14 -26.00 12.50
C ARG A 369 -30.43 -25.20 12.33
N THR A 370 -30.38 -24.11 11.56
CA THR A 370 -31.52 -23.20 11.40
C THR A 370 -32.42 -23.57 10.24
N LYS A 371 -31.91 -24.33 9.25
CA LYS A 371 -32.61 -24.68 8.00
C LYS A 371 -33.17 -23.47 7.26
N SER A 372 -32.59 -22.30 7.50
CA SER A 372 -33.06 -21.00 7.00
C SER A 372 -32.07 -20.44 5.97
N PRO A 373 -32.52 -19.64 4.99
CA PRO A 373 -31.67 -19.13 3.94
C PRO A 373 -30.67 -18.09 4.47
N LEU A 374 -29.39 -18.22 4.07
CA LEU A 374 -28.36 -17.22 4.37
C LEU A 374 -28.42 -16.06 3.37
N ARG A 375 -28.27 -14.83 3.89
CA ARG A 375 -28.16 -13.58 3.14
C ARG A 375 -26.85 -12.87 3.46
N TYR A 376 -26.40 -12.05 2.52
CA TYR A 376 -25.19 -11.24 2.58
C TYR A 376 -25.46 -9.82 2.08
N THR A 377 -26.64 -9.27 2.40
CA THR A 377 -27.08 -7.97 1.84
C THR A 377 -26.55 -6.77 2.62
N VAL A 378 -26.03 -7.03 3.82
CA VAL A 378 -25.46 -6.03 4.71
C VAL A 378 -23.96 -5.94 4.48
N ASP A 379 -23.46 -4.73 4.26
CA ASP A 379 -22.02 -4.49 4.18
C ASP A 379 -21.37 -4.66 5.56
N SER A 380 -20.72 -5.82 5.73
CA SER A 380 -20.09 -6.22 6.99
C SER A 380 -19.01 -5.27 7.52
N ALA A 381 -18.39 -4.46 6.65
CA ALA A 381 -17.28 -3.59 7.05
C ALA A 381 -17.76 -2.24 7.61
N SER A 382 -18.94 -1.74 7.17
CA SER A 382 -19.42 -0.41 7.54
C SER A 382 -20.70 -0.39 8.36
N CYS A 383 -21.44 -1.49 8.46
CA CYS A 383 -22.80 -1.47 9.00
C CYS A 383 -22.89 -1.02 10.46
N ILE A 384 -21.94 -1.41 11.30
CA ILE A 384 -21.91 -1.04 12.72
C ILE A 384 -21.57 0.46 12.85
N ALA A 385 -20.51 0.93 12.19
CA ALA A 385 -20.11 2.33 12.22
C ALA A 385 -21.23 3.27 11.72
N LYS A 386 -21.92 2.90 10.65
CA LYS A 386 -23.09 3.64 10.13
C LYS A 386 -24.24 3.66 11.13
N GLY A 387 -24.51 2.53 11.78
CA GLY A 387 -25.50 2.42 12.85
C GLY A 387 -25.20 3.35 14.02
N CYS A 388 -23.95 3.35 14.49
CA CYS A 388 -23.49 4.29 15.52
C CYS A 388 -23.69 5.75 15.10
N ALA A 389 -23.37 6.11 13.84
CA ALA A 389 -23.51 7.49 13.38
C ALA A 389 -24.98 7.93 13.37
N LEU A 390 -25.90 7.08 12.88
CA LEU A 390 -27.34 7.35 12.91
C LEU A 390 -27.88 7.45 14.34
N LEU A 391 -27.42 6.59 15.24
CA LEU A 391 -27.78 6.64 16.66
C LEU A 391 -27.37 7.95 17.34
N GLY A 392 -26.28 8.57 16.88
CA GLY A 392 -25.85 9.88 17.36
C GLY A 392 -26.85 11.01 17.05
N VAL A 393 -27.73 10.80 16.07
CA VAL A 393 -28.84 11.72 15.73
C VAL A 393 -30.21 11.12 15.99
N TYR A 394 -30.29 10.06 16.82
CA TYR A 394 -31.50 9.28 17.07
C TYR A 394 -32.75 10.15 17.32
N GLU A 395 -32.65 11.16 18.19
CA GLU A 395 -33.79 12.03 18.54
C GLU A 395 -34.43 12.73 17.33
N GLU A 396 -33.66 12.99 16.27
CA GLU A 396 -34.12 13.67 15.05
C GLU A 396 -34.68 12.71 14.00
N ILE A 397 -34.30 11.43 14.09
CA ILE A 397 -34.67 10.40 13.12
C ILE A 397 -35.54 9.30 13.73
N LYS A 398 -35.94 9.40 15.00
CA LYS A 398 -36.72 8.37 15.71
C LYS A 398 -38.05 8.05 15.04
N GLU A 399 -38.68 9.04 14.40
CA GLU A 399 -39.92 8.84 13.61
C GLU A 399 -39.65 8.12 12.28
N LYS A 400 -38.39 8.11 11.81
CA LYS A 400 -37.96 7.52 10.53
C LYS A 400 -37.28 6.16 10.69
N SER A 401 -36.99 5.72 11.92
CA SER A 401 -36.24 4.47 12.17
C SER A 401 -37.11 3.28 12.54
N ALA A 402 -38.39 3.49 12.88
CA ALA A 402 -39.30 2.50 13.48
C ALA A 402 -38.78 1.82 14.77
N MET A 403 -37.59 2.19 15.26
CA MET A 403 -37.00 1.65 16.48
C MET A 403 -37.19 2.66 17.61
N HIS A 404 -38.17 2.39 18.48
CA HIS A 404 -38.48 3.21 19.65
C HIS A 404 -37.66 2.77 20.87
N ASP A 405 -37.38 3.70 21.78
CA ASP A 405 -36.73 3.44 23.08
C ASP A 405 -35.37 2.72 22.99
N VAL A 406 -34.46 3.22 22.14
CA VAL A 406 -33.11 2.65 21.98
C VAL A 406 -32.36 2.64 23.33
N PRO A 407 -31.95 1.46 23.85
CA PRO A 407 -31.27 1.35 25.14
C PRO A 407 -29.76 1.58 24.98
N PHE A 408 -29.31 2.83 25.12
CA PHE A 408 -27.87 3.11 25.28
C PHE A 408 -27.33 2.44 26.55
N MET A 409 -26.05 2.05 26.54
CA MET A 409 -25.44 1.41 27.71
C MET A 409 -25.35 2.38 28.88
N GLU A 410 -25.77 1.93 30.06
CA GLU A 410 -25.53 2.65 31.31
C GLU A 410 -24.03 2.58 31.65
N LEU A 411 -23.41 3.75 31.87
CA LEU A 411 -21.99 3.85 32.17
C LEU A 411 -21.79 3.92 33.69
N ALA A 412 -20.76 3.23 34.20
CA ALA A 412 -20.33 3.42 35.58
C ALA A 412 -19.90 4.88 35.83
N PRO A 413 -19.93 5.37 37.09
CA PRO A 413 -19.39 6.69 37.43
C PRO A 413 -17.93 6.82 37.00
N ARG A 414 -17.55 8.01 36.52
CA ARG A 414 -16.17 8.29 36.12
C ARG A 414 -15.30 8.55 37.36
N ASP A 415 -14.11 7.97 37.37
CA ASP A 415 -13.06 8.35 38.30
C ASP A 415 -12.36 9.61 37.80
N GLU A 416 -12.76 10.76 38.35
CA GLU A 416 -12.21 12.07 37.97
C GLU A 416 -10.71 12.23 38.27
N ALA A 417 -10.19 11.54 39.30
CA ALA A 417 -8.77 11.63 39.66
C ALA A 417 -7.92 10.89 38.63
N SER A 418 -8.27 9.63 38.33
CA SER A 418 -7.60 8.85 37.28
C SER A 418 -7.69 9.55 35.91
N TYR A 419 -8.86 10.12 35.59
CA TYR A 419 -9.05 10.84 34.34
C TYR A 419 -8.13 12.06 34.21
N ALA A 420 -8.01 12.88 35.26
CA ALA A 420 -7.12 14.04 35.27
C ALA A 420 -5.63 13.66 35.14
N GLU A 421 -5.22 12.53 35.73
CA GLU A 421 -3.85 11.99 35.57
C GLU A 421 -3.57 11.59 34.12
N MET A 422 -4.53 10.95 33.46
CA MET A 422 -4.42 10.61 32.03
C MET A 422 -4.36 11.85 31.14
N GLU A 423 -5.14 12.90 31.43
CA GLU A 423 -5.06 14.18 30.72
C GLU A 423 -3.68 14.83 30.84
N ALA A 424 -3.13 14.85 32.06
CA ALA A 424 -1.78 15.37 32.29
C ALA A 424 -0.70 14.53 31.60
N CYS A 425 -0.86 13.21 31.59
CA CYS A 425 0.04 12.29 30.89
C CYS A 425 0.01 12.53 29.38
N GLU A 426 -1.19 12.61 28.78
CA GLU A 426 -1.35 12.89 27.35
C GLU A 426 -0.77 14.25 26.97
N ALA A 427 -0.96 15.29 27.78
CA ALA A 427 -0.36 16.60 27.53
C ALA A 427 1.18 16.54 27.46
N LYS A 428 1.82 15.76 28.35
CA LYS A 428 3.28 15.54 28.31
C LYS A 428 3.71 14.78 27.05
N LEU A 429 3.01 13.71 26.71
CA LEU A 429 3.32 12.93 25.50
C LEU A 429 3.19 13.76 24.22
N ARG A 430 2.18 14.64 24.15
CA ARG A 430 2.01 15.55 23.00
C ARG A 430 3.12 16.60 22.90
N ALA A 431 3.64 17.06 24.02
CA ALA A 431 4.79 17.96 24.01
C ALA A 431 6.03 17.25 23.43
N LEU A 432 6.25 15.98 23.80
CA LEU A 432 7.32 15.15 23.25
C LEU A 432 7.12 14.88 21.75
N ASP A 433 5.92 14.50 21.32
CA ASP A 433 5.63 14.30 19.89
C ASP A 433 5.92 15.56 19.08
N SER A 434 5.49 16.74 19.57
CA SER A 434 5.75 18.02 18.92
C SER A 434 7.24 18.39 18.88
N GLU A 435 8.00 18.03 19.91
CA GLU A 435 9.45 18.20 19.93
C GLU A 435 10.13 17.30 18.89
N HIS A 436 9.74 16.03 18.82
CA HIS A 436 10.25 15.08 17.81
C HIS A 436 9.94 15.54 16.39
N GLU A 437 8.73 16.05 16.13
CA GLU A 437 8.35 16.62 14.83
C GLU A 437 9.22 17.83 14.46
N LYS A 438 9.40 18.78 15.38
CA LYS A 438 10.30 19.94 15.17
C LYS A 438 11.74 19.51 14.92
N LYS A 439 12.23 18.50 15.64
CA LYS A 439 13.58 17.96 15.45
C LYS A 439 13.72 17.36 14.06
N ALA A 440 12.74 16.58 13.60
CA ALA A 440 12.72 16.02 12.25
C ALA A 440 12.65 17.11 11.18
N GLU A 441 11.85 18.16 11.36
CA GLU A 441 11.80 19.32 10.45
C GLU A 441 13.14 20.07 10.38
N ALA A 442 13.76 20.35 11.52
CA ALA A 442 15.06 21.02 11.59
C ALA A 442 16.17 20.19 10.94
N HIS A 443 16.18 18.87 11.19
CA HIS A 443 17.08 17.92 10.52
C HIS A 443 16.88 17.97 8.99
N ASN A 444 15.63 17.86 8.53
CA ASN A 444 15.29 17.90 7.11
C ASN A 444 15.70 19.24 6.44
N LYS A 445 15.57 20.38 7.13
CA LYS A 445 16.04 21.68 6.62
C LYS A 445 17.55 21.71 6.43
N LEU A 446 18.30 21.23 7.43
CA LEU A 446 19.75 21.18 7.37
C LEU A 446 20.23 20.21 6.29
N GLU A 447 19.74 18.98 6.27
CA GLU A 447 20.02 18.00 5.19
C GLU A 447 19.67 18.60 3.82
N GLY A 448 18.49 19.22 3.71
CA GLY A 448 17.99 19.87 2.50
C GLY A 448 18.87 21.00 1.97
N LEU A 449 19.43 21.85 2.84
CA LEU A 449 20.37 22.91 2.45
C LEU A 449 21.71 22.34 1.98
N ILE A 450 22.22 21.29 2.65
CA ILE A 450 23.44 20.63 2.19
C ILE A 450 23.19 20.02 0.80
N ASP A 451 22.05 19.35 0.58
CA ASP A 451 21.56 18.89 -0.74
C ASP A 451 21.45 20.03 -1.76
N GLN A 452 20.98 21.19 -1.34
CA GLN A 452 20.93 22.40 -2.16
C GLN A 452 22.27 22.77 -2.72
N MET A 453 23.23 22.99 -1.84
CA MET A 453 24.56 23.44 -2.24
C MET A 453 25.31 22.42 -3.11
N TRP A 454 25.12 21.11 -2.89
CA TRP A 454 25.71 20.09 -3.77
C TRP A 454 25.19 20.16 -5.19
N ARG A 455 23.90 20.44 -5.39
CA ARG A 455 23.29 20.57 -6.72
C ARG A 455 23.69 21.89 -7.41
N GLU A 456 23.98 22.96 -6.65
CA GLU A 456 24.43 24.25 -7.22
C GLU A 456 25.81 24.17 -7.88
N LEU A 457 26.63 23.17 -7.54
CA LEU A 457 27.89 22.89 -8.23
C LEU A 457 27.71 22.43 -9.69
N ASP A 458 26.50 21.96 -10.04
CA ASP A 458 26.13 21.59 -11.41
C ASP A 458 25.31 22.69 -12.13
N SER A 459 25.11 23.85 -11.49
CA SER A 459 24.31 24.96 -12.04
C SER A 459 25.09 25.82 -13.04
N GLU A 460 24.37 26.73 -13.71
CA GLU A 460 24.98 27.78 -14.56
C GLU A 460 25.91 28.71 -13.76
N ASP A 461 25.72 28.78 -12.45
CA ASP A 461 26.44 29.66 -11.52
C ASP A 461 27.62 28.97 -10.83
N LYS A 462 27.95 27.74 -11.23
CA LYS A 462 29.09 27.00 -10.68
C LYS A 462 30.41 27.78 -10.74
N ALA A 463 30.57 28.70 -11.69
CA ALA A 463 31.76 29.53 -11.81
C ALA A 463 31.97 30.48 -10.61
N LEU A 464 30.91 30.77 -9.85
CA LEU A 464 30.95 31.60 -8.64
C LEU A 464 31.09 30.77 -7.36
N LEU A 465 31.10 29.45 -7.48
CA LEU A 465 31.28 28.49 -6.40
C LEU A 465 32.61 27.77 -6.59
N ASP A 466 33.56 28.01 -5.70
CA ASP A 466 34.78 27.21 -5.66
C ASP A 466 34.47 25.83 -5.09
N GLU A 467 34.42 24.81 -5.96
CA GLU A 467 34.15 23.42 -5.59
C GLU A 467 35.15 22.89 -4.55
N ALA A 468 36.43 23.28 -4.66
CA ALA A 468 37.47 22.83 -3.75
C ALA A 468 37.29 23.43 -2.35
N ALA A 469 36.69 24.62 -2.26
CA ALA A 469 36.35 25.27 -0.99
C ALA A 469 34.98 24.82 -0.42
N LEU A 470 33.98 24.57 -1.28
CA LEU A 470 32.62 24.22 -0.88
C LEU A 470 32.50 22.74 -0.46
N SER A 471 33.09 21.82 -1.24
CA SER A 471 32.96 20.38 -1.01
C SER A 471 33.39 19.93 0.40
N PRO A 472 34.51 20.42 0.98
CA PRO A 472 34.89 20.07 2.36
C PRO A 472 33.90 20.59 3.39
N VAL A 473 33.36 21.80 3.21
CA VAL A 473 32.38 22.41 4.11
C VAL A 473 31.09 21.58 4.14
N LEU A 474 30.57 21.19 2.99
CA LEU A 474 29.36 20.34 2.91
C LEU A 474 29.58 18.93 3.48
N ARG A 475 30.78 18.35 3.32
CA ARG A 475 31.12 17.02 3.88
C ARG A 475 31.28 17.06 5.39
N ALA A 476 31.87 18.13 5.93
CA ALA A 476 32.01 18.34 7.36
C ALA A 476 30.63 18.49 8.00
N GLU A 477 29.77 19.32 7.41
CA GLU A 477 28.40 19.51 7.90
C GLU A 477 27.59 18.21 7.87
N SER A 478 27.69 17.46 6.77
CA SER A 478 27.05 16.16 6.65
C SER A 478 27.58 15.11 7.63
N ALA A 479 28.83 15.24 8.08
CA ALA A 479 29.38 14.37 9.12
C ALA A 479 28.92 14.81 10.51
N TRP A 480 28.91 16.11 10.77
CA TRP A 480 28.40 16.67 12.01
C TRP A 480 26.93 16.27 12.23
N LEU A 481 26.08 16.42 11.21
CA LEU A 481 24.66 16.04 11.31
C LEU A 481 24.51 14.56 11.68
N MET A 482 25.30 13.67 11.08
CA MET A 482 25.29 12.23 11.38
C MET A 482 25.75 11.90 12.80
N ASP A 483 26.77 12.60 13.30
CA ASP A 483 27.34 12.34 14.62
C ASP A 483 26.48 12.94 15.75
N ASN A 484 25.62 13.93 15.43
CA ASN A 484 24.90 14.73 16.41
C ASN A 484 23.37 14.62 16.31
N GLU A 485 22.81 13.95 15.30
CA GLU A 485 21.35 13.87 15.09
C GLU A 485 20.60 13.23 16.26
N GLU A 486 21.20 12.28 16.98
CA GLU A 486 20.55 11.65 18.13
C GLU A 486 20.64 12.52 19.39
N THR A 487 21.74 13.25 19.58
CA THR A 487 22.07 13.94 20.83
C THR A 487 21.65 15.41 20.86
N VAL A 488 21.49 16.05 19.71
CA VAL A 488 21.11 17.47 19.60
C VAL A 488 19.59 17.62 19.53
N ASP A 489 19.06 18.65 20.18
CA ASP A 489 17.64 18.99 20.16
C ASP A 489 17.25 19.80 18.92
N ALA A 490 15.95 20.07 18.75
CA ALA A 490 15.46 20.83 17.60
C ALA A 490 16.08 22.24 17.50
N ALA A 491 16.31 22.90 18.65
CA ALA A 491 16.88 24.24 18.70
C ALA A 491 18.35 24.25 18.28
N GLY A 492 19.13 23.26 18.69
CA GLY A 492 20.51 23.07 18.29
C GLY A 492 20.65 22.80 16.80
N LEU A 493 19.77 21.98 16.21
CA LEU A 493 19.75 21.76 14.75
C LEU A 493 19.39 23.03 13.97
N GLU A 494 18.42 23.82 14.44
CA GLU A 494 18.03 25.07 13.79
C GLU A 494 19.13 26.15 13.94
N LYS A 495 19.83 26.17 15.08
CA LYS A 495 21.01 27.00 15.30
C LYS A 495 22.12 26.62 14.32
N GLU A 496 22.46 25.33 14.23
CA GLU A 496 23.48 24.85 13.30
C GLU A 496 23.10 25.19 11.86
N PHE A 497 21.84 24.98 11.47
CA PHE A 497 21.33 25.41 10.17
C PHE A 497 21.57 26.91 9.91
N THR A 498 21.29 27.76 10.90
CA THR A 498 21.48 29.20 10.79
C THR A 498 22.97 29.56 10.66
N GLU A 499 23.83 28.95 11.47
CA GLU A 499 25.29 29.18 11.45
C GLU A 499 25.92 28.68 10.16
N PHE A 500 25.56 27.47 9.72
CA PHE A 500 25.99 26.89 8.45
C PHE A 500 25.53 27.73 7.25
N LYS A 501 24.27 28.19 7.25
CA LYS A 501 23.75 29.08 6.21
C LYS A 501 24.52 30.40 6.18
N ALA A 502 24.74 31.05 7.32
CA ALA A 502 25.49 32.29 7.42
C ALA A 502 26.95 32.11 6.96
N LYS A 503 27.57 30.97 7.29
CA LYS A 503 28.91 30.59 6.83
C LYS A 503 28.96 30.46 5.31
N LEU A 504 27.98 29.80 4.69
CA LEU A 504 27.86 29.71 3.24
C LEU A 504 27.67 31.08 2.60
N GLU A 505 26.76 31.90 3.14
CA GLU A 505 26.49 33.26 2.65
C GLU A 505 27.72 34.16 2.74
N THR A 506 28.54 34.00 3.78
CA THR A 506 29.78 34.78 3.96
C THR A 506 30.90 34.29 3.04
N GLN A 507 31.13 32.98 2.98
CA GLN A 507 32.24 32.39 2.22
C GLN A 507 32.01 32.47 0.71
N PHE A 508 30.76 32.38 0.27
CA PHE A 508 30.35 32.43 -1.13
C PHE A 508 29.50 33.68 -1.42
N ALA A 509 29.81 34.80 -0.76
CA ALA A 509 29.09 36.06 -0.90
C ALA A 509 28.91 36.49 -2.36
N ALA A 510 29.92 36.31 -3.22
CA ALA A 510 29.82 36.64 -4.64
C ALA A 510 28.75 35.80 -5.39
N PHE A 511 28.58 34.53 -5.03
CA PHE A 511 27.52 33.67 -5.57
C PHE A 511 26.15 34.15 -5.10
N PHE A 512 25.96 34.35 -3.80
CA PHE A 512 24.69 34.82 -3.23
C PHE A 512 24.33 36.23 -3.71
N GLU A 513 25.29 37.14 -3.78
CA GLU A 513 25.12 38.48 -4.35
C GLU A 513 24.83 38.45 -5.84
N ALA A 514 25.43 37.56 -6.62
CA ALA A 514 25.13 37.46 -8.05
C ALA A 514 23.71 36.93 -8.27
N LYS A 515 23.30 35.94 -7.47
CA LYS A 515 21.93 35.40 -7.49
C LYS A 515 20.93 36.48 -7.06
N GLU A 516 21.26 37.23 -6.01
CA GLU A 516 20.46 38.36 -5.54
C GLU A 516 20.43 39.53 -6.53
N LYS A 517 21.56 39.89 -7.15
CA LYS A 517 21.65 40.92 -8.18
C LYS A 517 20.90 40.52 -9.44
N ARG A 518 20.89 39.23 -9.83
CA ARG A 518 20.04 38.76 -10.94
C ARG A 518 18.58 38.85 -10.57
N ARG A 519 18.20 38.46 -9.35
CA ARG A 519 16.84 38.62 -8.84
C ARG A 519 16.41 40.09 -8.91
N ILE A 520 17.23 41.00 -8.38
CA ILE A 520 16.97 42.45 -8.37
C ILE A 520 17.06 43.05 -9.79
N ALA A 521 17.97 42.59 -10.66
CA ALA A 521 18.11 43.12 -12.03
C ALA A 521 16.94 42.68 -12.91
N VAL A 522 16.47 41.45 -12.75
CA VAL A 522 15.19 41.00 -13.30
C VAL A 522 14.10 41.92 -12.76
N GLU A 523 13.95 42.06 -11.44
CA GLU A 523 12.93 42.93 -10.83
C GLU A 523 12.98 44.39 -11.34
N LYS A 524 14.18 44.98 -11.46
CA LYS A 524 14.40 46.37 -11.88
C LYS A 524 14.26 46.59 -13.38
N ALA A 525 14.67 45.64 -14.23
CA ALA A 525 14.42 45.70 -15.68
C ALA A 525 12.93 45.64 -15.98
N LEU A 526 12.19 44.81 -15.24
CA LEU A 526 10.73 44.73 -15.33
C LEU A 526 10.09 46.03 -14.79
N GLU A 527 10.65 46.63 -13.73
CA GLU A 527 10.22 47.95 -13.21
C GLU A 527 10.46 49.12 -14.18
N GLU A 528 11.61 49.21 -14.85
CA GLU A 528 11.92 50.28 -15.81
C GLU A 528 11.11 50.15 -17.10
N GLU A 529 10.82 48.93 -17.54
CA GLU A 529 9.85 48.64 -18.60
C GLU A 529 8.42 49.07 -18.20
N SER A 530 8.09 49.07 -16.89
CA SER A 530 6.87 49.71 -16.37
C SER A 530 6.82 51.20 -16.46
N LYS A 531 7.89 51.85 -16.02
CA LYS A 531 7.85 53.27 -15.70
C LYS A 531 7.69 54.11 -16.97
N LYS A 532 8.09 53.55 -18.11
CA LYS A 532 7.78 54.10 -19.44
C LYS A 532 6.29 54.07 -19.81
N ARG A 533 5.46 53.29 -19.10
CA ARG A 533 4.02 53.10 -19.38
C ARG A 533 3.08 53.66 -18.32
N MET A 534 3.59 54.12 -17.17
CA MET A 534 2.77 54.57 -16.05
C MET A 534 3.21 55.96 -15.60
N ASP A 535 2.59 56.97 -16.18
CA ASP A 535 2.51 58.30 -15.58
C ASP A 535 1.03 58.64 -15.38
N ASN A 536 0.48 58.22 -14.23
CA ASN A 536 -0.50 58.98 -13.46
C ASN A 536 -0.92 58.21 -12.20
N THR A 537 -0.76 58.90 -11.07
CA THR A 537 -1.13 58.53 -9.70
C THR A 537 -2.64 58.48 -9.48
N ASP A 538 -3.10 57.65 -8.52
CA ASP A 538 -4.17 58.09 -7.61
C ASP A 538 -4.27 57.26 -6.32
N LYS A 539 -4.53 57.98 -5.21
CA LYS A 539 -4.85 57.46 -3.87
C LYS A 539 -6.35 57.69 -3.65
N ASP A 540 -7.13 56.64 -3.36
CA ASP A 540 -8.59 56.81 -3.14
C ASP A 540 -9.11 55.98 -1.95
N ASP A 541 -9.65 56.71 -0.96
CA ASP A 541 -10.22 56.21 0.29
C ASP A 541 -11.77 56.36 0.36
N VAL A 542 -12.45 56.63 -0.76
CA VAL A 542 -13.92 56.85 -0.78
C VAL A 542 -14.73 55.53 -0.84
N LYS A 543 -15.89 55.48 -0.17
CA LYS A 543 -16.90 54.40 -0.31
C LYS A 543 -17.62 54.51 -1.66
N LEU A 544 -17.61 53.44 -2.45
CA LEU A 544 -18.10 53.42 -3.84
C LEU A 544 -19.17 52.34 -4.01
N PRO A 545 -20.22 52.58 -4.83
CA PRO A 545 -21.22 51.57 -5.19
C PRO A 545 -20.61 50.31 -5.82
N PHE A 546 -21.27 49.16 -5.68
CA PHE A 546 -20.79 47.85 -6.16
C PHE A 546 -20.34 47.89 -7.63
N LYS A 547 -21.18 48.42 -8.53
CA LYS A 547 -20.88 48.53 -9.98
C LYS A 547 -19.64 49.40 -10.25
N THR A 548 -19.50 50.52 -9.57
CA THR A 548 -18.36 51.44 -9.72
C THR A 548 -17.07 50.82 -9.18
N ARG A 549 -17.16 50.09 -8.05
CA ARG A 549 -16.02 49.40 -7.45
C ARG A 549 -15.57 48.20 -8.29
N MET A 550 -16.52 47.43 -8.82
CA MET A 550 -16.24 46.34 -9.77
C MET A 550 -15.55 46.85 -11.03
N SER A 551 -16.02 47.97 -11.60
CA SER A 551 -15.36 48.59 -12.76
C SER A 551 -13.90 48.98 -12.47
N ARG A 552 -13.59 49.42 -11.25
CA ARG A 552 -12.20 49.71 -10.84
C ARG A 552 -11.36 48.45 -10.66
N VAL A 553 -11.93 47.38 -10.10
CA VAL A 553 -11.25 46.08 -10.00
C VAL A 553 -10.94 45.55 -11.40
N GLU A 554 -11.89 45.64 -12.33
CA GLU A 554 -11.72 45.22 -13.73
C GLU A 554 -10.71 46.09 -14.48
N ALA A 555 -10.73 47.41 -14.28
CA ALA A 555 -9.74 48.32 -14.88
C ALA A 555 -8.33 47.99 -14.40
N ASN A 556 -8.12 47.85 -13.08
CA ASN A 556 -6.82 47.47 -12.51
C ASN A 556 -6.39 46.06 -12.96
N LYS A 557 -7.32 45.10 -13.03
CA LYS A 557 -7.03 43.75 -13.53
C LYS A 557 -6.63 43.76 -15.00
N LYS A 558 -7.32 44.55 -15.84
CA LYS A 558 -7.03 44.68 -17.27
C LYS A 558 -5.67 45.32 -17.47
N GLU A 559 -5.38 46.41 -16.76
CA GLU A 559 -4.09 47.08 -16.78
C GLU A 559 -2.97 46.15 -16.29
N ALA A 560 -3.17 45.44 -15.18
CA ALA A 560 -2.23 44.42 -14.69
C ALA A 560 -2.02 43.29 -15.70
N THR A 561 -3.03 42.92 -16.48
CA THR A 561 -2.93 41.90 -17.53
C THR A 561 -2.12 42.40 -18.72
N GLU A 562 -2.30 43.66 -19.13
CA GLU A 562 -1.47 44.28 -20.16
C GLU A 562 -0.02 44.43 -19.68
N LEU A 563 0.20 44.90 -18.45
CA LEU A 563 1.53 44.98 -17.83
C LEU A 563 2.19 43.59 -17.73
N PHE A 564 1.42 42.53 -17.45
CA PHE A 564 1.92 41.16 -17.46
C PHE A 564 2.34 40.67 -18.86
N LYS A 565 1.57 41.00 -19.92
CA LYS A 565 1.93 40.68 -21.31
C LYS A 565 3.19 41.42 -21.75
N ASP A 566 3.30 42.66 -21.27
CA ASP A 566 4.45 43.54 -21.40
C ASP A 566 5.64 43.13 -20.54
N LYS A 567 5.58 41.95 -19.91
CA LYS A 567 6.58 41.35 -19.02
C LYS A 567 6.88 42.16 -17.76
N ASN A 568 6.18 43.24 -17.50
CA ASN A 568 6.39 44.03 -16.30
C ASN A 568 5.62 43.45 -15.10
N PHE A 569 6.25 42.46 -14.45
CA PHE A 569 5.63 41.69 -13.38
C PHE A 569 5.48 42.48 -12.08
N VAL A 570 6.38 43.42 -11.79
CA VAL A 570 6.35 44.19 -10.53
C VAL A 570 5.16 45.14 -10.49
N MET A 571 4.93 45.93 -11.55
CA MET A 571 3.73 46.77 -11.58
C MET A 571 2.46 45.96 -11.84
N ALA A 572 2.52 44.85 -12.59
CA ALA A 572 1.38 43.94 -12.68
C ALA A 572 0.97 43.46 -11.28
N ILE A 573 1.92 43.10 -10.41
CA ILE A 573 1.66 42.77 -9.00
C ILE A 573 1.05 43.96 -8.27
N GLN A 574 1.56 45.18 -8.44
CA GLN A 574 0.99 46.36 -7.78
C GLN A 574 -0.47 46.59 -8.21
N HIS A 575 -0.79 46.51 -9.49
CA HIS A 575 -2.16 46.67 -10.00
C HIS A 575 -3.07 45.48 -9.61
N TYR A 576 -2.57 44.24 -9.59
CA TYR A 576 -3.32 43.11 -9.05
C TYR A 576 -3.56 43.24 -7.54
N LYS A 577 -2.60 43.75 -6.76
CA LYS A 577 -2.77 44.05 -5.33
C LYS A 577 -3.71 45.22 -5.08
N ARG A 578 -3.71 46.25 -5.94
CA ARG A 578 -4.71 47.34 -5.91
C ARG A 578 -6.11 46.80 -6.21
N ALA A 579 -6.24 45.93 -7.22
CA ALA A 579 -7.49 45.23 -7.52
C ALA A 579 -7.96 44.38 -6.32
N LEU A 580 -7.07 43.60 -5.70
CA LEU A 580 -7.37 42.83 -4.48
C LEU A 580 -7.79 43.74 -3.32
N SER A 581 -7.11 44.87 -3.10
CA SER A 581 -7.49 45.86 -2.09
C SER A 581 -8.92 46.38 -2.32
N HIS A 582 -9.31 46.64 -3.56
CA HIS A 582 -10.68 47.00 -3.89
C HIS A 582 -11.67 45.85 -3.62
N CYS A 583 -11.27 44.59 -3.86
CA CYS A 583 -12.09 43.41 -3.52
C CYS A 583 -12.34 43.26 -2.02
N TYR A 584 -11.40 43.67 -1.15
CA TYR A 584 -11.58 43.62 0.31
C TYR A 584 -12.44 44.76 0.86
N LYS A 585 -12.70 45.78 0.06
CA LYS A 585 -13.50 46.94 0.46
C LYS A 585 -14.94 46.87 -0.09
N PHE A 586 -15.44 45.72 -0.55
CA PHE A 586 -16.87 45.57 -0.84
C PHE A 586 -17.66 45.44 0.46
N PHE A 587 -18.83 46.09 0.51
CA PHE A 587 -19.74 46.07 1.65
C PHE A 587 -21.16 45.78 1.12
N ASP A 588 -22.01 45.18 1.95
CA ASP A 588 -23.42 44.90 1.64
C ASP A 588 -23.65 44.05 0.37
N LEU A 589 -22.96 42.90 0.28
CA LEU A 589 -23.02 41.97 -0.85
C LEU A 589 -24.18 40.97 -0.74
N SER A 590 -24.89 40.73 -1.85
CA SER A 590 -25.78 39.57 -1.97
C SER A 590 -24.99 38.25 -2.02
N PRO A 591 -25.61 37.08 -1.76
CA PRO A 591 -24.93 35.78 -1.84
C PRO A 591 -24.26 35.54 -3.20
N GLN A 592 -24.92 35.94 -4.29
CA GLN A 592 -24.40 35.81 -5.66
C GLN A 592 -23.22 36.76 -5.92
N GLN A 593 -23.29 38.01 -5.44
CA GLN A 593 -22.20 38.97 -5.55
C GLN A 593 -20.98 38.58 -4.70
N LYS A 594 -21.22 37.92 -3.57
CA LYS A 594 -20.15 37.40 -2.71
C LYS A 594 -19.35 36.30 -3.40
N GLU A 595 -20.03 35.41 -4.13
CA GLU A 595 -19.40 34.36 -4.91
C GLU A 595 -18.61 34.92 -6.11
N GLU A 596 -19.17 35.93 -6.79
CA GLU A 596 -18.51 36.66 -7.87
C GLU A 596 -17.21 37.35 -7.40
N VAL A 597 -17.25 38.04 -6.24
CA VAL A 597 -16.06 38.68 -5.66
C VAL A 597 -15.02 37.64 -5.23
N LYS A 598 -15.43 36.49 -4.67
CA LYS A 598 -14.52 35.39 -4.32
C LYS A 598 -13.83 34.79 -5.54
N ALA A 599 -14.56 34.51 -6.62
CA ALA A 599 -13.98 34.02 -7.87
C ALA A 599 -12.96 35.00 -8.47
N LEU A 600 -13.24 36.30 -8.33
CA LEU A 600 -12.33 37.36 -8.75
C LEU A 600 -11.08 37.44 -7.87
N GLN A 601 -11.21 37.33 -6.54
CA GLN A 601 -10.08 37.22 -5.61
C GLN A 601 -9.19 36.02 -5.91
N ALA A 602 -9.78 34.85 -6.20
CA ALA A 602 -9.03 33.67 -6.60
C ALA A 602 -8.24 33.90 -7.88
N THR A 603 -8.89 34.50 -8.89
CA THR A 603 -8.25 34.85 -10.17
C THR A 603 -7.07 35.81 -9.97
N LEU A 604 -7.26 36.86 -9.16
CA LEU A 604 -6.23 37.86 -8.89
C LEU A 604 -5.05 37.27 -8.11
N ASN A 605 -5.29 36.44 -7.10
CA ASN A 605 -4.23 35.77 -6.33
C ASN A 605 -3.44 34.79 -7.20
N VAL A 606 -4.11 33.99 -8.02
CA VAL A 606 -3.46 33.12 -9.01
C VAL A 606 -2.59 33.97 -9.94
N ASN A 607 -3.11 35.08 -10.49
CA ASN A 607 -2.35 35.98 -11.36
C ASN A 607 -1.16 36.67 -10.66
N CYS A 608 -1.28 37.04 -9.38
CA CYS A 608 -0.15 37.49 -8.56
C CYS A 608 0.91 36.38 -8.43
N ALA A 609 0.49 35.15 -8.15
CA ALA A 609 1.39 34.02 -7.98
C ALA A 609 2.26 33.79 -9.22
N ILE A 610 1.70 33.86 -10.44
CA ILE A 610 2.52 33.71 -11.65
C ILE A 610 3.48 34.88 -11.87
N CYS A 611 3.13 36.09 -11.45
CA CYS A 611 4.08 37.20 -11.46
C CYS A 611 5.23 36.95 -10.48
N TYR A 612 4.94 36.44 -9.28
CA TYR A 612 5.95 36.07 -8.29
C TYR A 612 6.81 34.88 -8.73
N MET A 613 6.26 33.93 -9.48
CA MET A 613 7.04 32.86 -10.12
C MET A 613 8.04 33.44 -11.12
N LYS A 614 7.63 34.45 -11.91
CA LYS A 614 8.53 35.13 -12.86
C LYS A 614 9.61 35.98 -12.18
N LEU A 615 9.42 36.34 -10.91
CA LEU A 615 10.40 37.02 -10.06
C LEU A 615 11.18 36.05 -9.14
N GLU A 616 10.94 34.73 -9.27
CA GLU A 616 11.54 33.67 -8.42
C GLU A 616 11.33 33.87 -6.92
N GLN A 617 10.23 34.52 -6.52
CA GLN A 617 9.86 34.73 -5.11
C GLN A 617 8.92 33.61 -4.63
N TRP A 618 9.47 32.40 -4.46
CA TRP A 618 8.70 31.15 -4.23
C TRP A 618 7.82 31.17 -2.98
N ASP A 619 8.28 31.77 -1.88
CA ASP A 619 7.50 31.87 -0.64
C ASP A 619 6.18 32.62 -0.86
N LYS A 620 6.21 33.71 -1.65
CA LYS A 620 5.01 34.49 -2.00
C LYS A 620 4.10 33.74 -2.98
N VAL A 621 4.67 32.89 -3.85
CA VAL A 621 3.88 31.99 -4.70
C VAL A 621 3.10 31.00 -3.84
N ILE A 622 3.76 30.39 -2.85
CA ILE A 622 3.15 29.45 -1.91
C ILE A 622 2.05 30.14 -1.09
N GLU A 623 2.29 31.35 -0.58
CA GLU A 623 1.31 32.13 0.18
C GLU A 623 0.05 32.44 -0.64
N HIS A 624 0.21 33.02 -1.84
CA HIS A 624 -0.92 33.39 -2.69
C HIS A 624 -1.69 32.17 -3.20
N CYS A 625 -1.00 31.08 -3.57
CA CYS A 625 -1.67 29.84 -3.99
C CYS A 625 -2.38 29.15 -2.82
N SER A 626 -1.77 29.13 -1.63
CA SER A 626 -2.41 28.53 -0.45
C SER A 626 -3.64 29.30 -0.01
N THR A 627 -3.67 30.62 -0.18
CA THR A 627 -4.86 31.44 0.07
C THR A 627 -6.03 31.04 -0.84
N VAL A 628 -5.74 30.74 -2.11
CA VAL A 628 -6.75 30.25 -3.07
C VAL A 628 -7.22 28.85 -2.72
N LEU A 629 -6.29 27.97 -2.36
CA LEU A 629 -6.57 26.56 -2.06
C LEU A 629 -7.29 26.33 -0.73
N LYS A 630 -7.26 27.31 0.18
CA LYS A 630 -8.11 27.32 1.39
C LYS A 630 -9.61 27.43 1.07
N GLU A 631 -9.95 28.13 -0.02
CA GLU A 631 -11.34 28.36 -0.44
C GLU A 631 -11.77 27.43 -1.58
N ASP A 632 -10.85 27.11 -2.50
CA ASP A 632 -11.05 26.17 -3.62
C ASP A 632 -9.85 25.23 -3.72
N ALA A 633 -9.93 24.09 -3.02
CA ALA A 633 -8.87 23.08 -2.98
C ALA A 633 -8.60 22.42 -4.34
N THR A 634 -9.54 22.54 -5.29
CA THR A 634 -9.44 21.91 -6.62
C THR A 634 -8.87 22.85 -7.68
N ASN A 635 -8.46 24.07 -7.29
CA ASN A 635 -7.98 25.08 -8.21
C ASN A 635 -6.69 24.66 -8.91
N ARG A 636 -6.84 24.10 -10.12
CA ARG A 636 -5.75 23.56 -10.96
C ARG A 636 -4.55 24.49 -11.09
N LYS A 637 -4.79 25.80 -11.29
CA LYS A 637 -3.72 26.79 -11.48
C LYS A 637 -2.99 27.08 -10.18
N ALA A 638 -3.69 27.16 -9.04
CA ALA A 638 -3.05 27.36 -7.75
C ALA A 638 -2.27 26.13 -7.29
N LEU A 639 -2.83 24.92 -7.46
CA LEU A 639 -2.14 23.66 -7.17
C LEU A 639 -0.85 23.53 -7.99
N PHE A 640 -0.93 23.76 -9.31
CA PHE A 640 0.25 23.63 -10.18
C PHE A 640 1.35 24.61 -9.82
N ARG A 641 1.00 25.88 -9.57
CA ARG A 641 1.96 26.93 -9.23
C ARG A 641 2.58 26.72 -7.85
N ARG A 642 1.82 26.17 -6.88
CA ARG A 642 2.33 25.82 -5.55
C ARG A 642 3.22 24.59 -5.58
N ALA A 643 2.85 23.55 -6.34
CA ALA A 643 3.70 22.39 -6.58
C ALA A 643 5.04 22.81 -7.21
N ASP A 644 5.00 23.71 -8.20
CA ASP A 644 6.20 24.22 -8.86
C ASP A 644 7.08 25.02 -7.90
N ALA A 645 6.46 25.85 -7.05
CA ALA A 645 7.17 26.55 -5.98
C ALA A 645 7.79 25.58 -4.95
N TYR A 646 7.07 24.55 -4.51
CA TYR A 646 7.61 23.51 -3.60
C TYR A 646 8.78 22.75 -4.22
N ASN A 647 8.71 22.46 -5.52
CA ASN A 647 9.82 21.85 -6.25
C ASN A 647 11.07 22.73 -6.25
N HIS A 648 10.91 24.05 -6.37
CA HIS A 648 12.00 25.02 -6.31
C HIS A 648 12.57 25.23 -4.90
N VAL A 649 11.75 25.21 -3.85
CA VAL A 649 12.22 25.27 -2.45
C VAL A 649 12.64 23.91 -1.89
N ARG A 650 12.57 22.84 -2.69
CA ARG A 650 12.95 21.46 -2.34
C ARG A 650 12.15 20.84 -1.20
N ASP A 651 10.91 21.27 -1.04
CA ASP A 651 9.95 20.57 -0.19
C ASP A 651 9.32 19.42 -1.01
N ILE A 652 10.10 18.35 -1.14
CA ILE A 652 9.83 17.20 -2.03
C ILE A 652 8.50 16.52 -1.67
N GLU A 653 8.17 16.48 -0.38
CA GLU A 653 6.97 15.83 0.14
C GLU A 653 5.72 16.65 -0.17
N LYS A 654 5.72 17.97 0.09
CA LYS A 654 4.58 18.83 -0.24
C LYS A 654 4.40 18.99 -1.75
N CYS A 655 5.50 19.04 -2.51
CA CYS A 655 5.46 18.98 -3.97
C CYS A 655 4.76 17.70 -4.46
N SER A 656 5.13 16.53 -3.89
CA SER A 656 4.51 15.24 -4.22
C SER A 656 3.02 15.20 -3.89
N GLN A 657 2.59 15.82 -2.77
CA GLN A 657 1.19 15.90 -2.38
C GLN A 657 0.36 16.72 -3.38
N ASP A 658 0.81 17.93 -3.73
CA ASP A 658 0.10 18.78 -4.71
C ASP A 658 0.10 18.14 -6.12
N LEU A 659 1.20 17.47 -6.51
CA LEU A 659 1.28 16.72 -7.78
C LEU A 659 0.34 15.53 -7.83
N LYS A 660 0.16 14.78 -6.73
CA LYS A 660 -0.81 13.69 -6.66
C LYS A 660 -2.23 14.20 -6.92
N GLN A 661 -2.60 15.32 -6.30
CA GLN A 661 -3.91 15.94 -6.55
C GLN A 661 -4.05 16.43 -8.01
N LEU A 662 -3.00 17.05 -8.56
CA LEU A 662 -2.98 17.48 -9.96
C LEU A 662 -3.10 16.34 -10.95
N LEU A 663 -2.55 15.16 -10.67
CA LEU A 663 -2.65 14.00 -11.57
C LEU A 663 -4.04 13.36 -11.56
N VAL A 664 -4.79 13.52 -10.48
CA VAL A 664 -6.21 13.12 -10.44
C VAL A 664 -7.05 14.08 -11.27
N ILE A 665 -6.78 15.39 -11.18
CA ILE A 665 -7.58 16.42 -11.86
C ILE A 665 -7.16 16.61 -13.34
N MET A 666 -5.86 16.46 -13.64
CA MET A 666 -5.21 16.71 -14.93
C MET A 666 -4.17 15.62 -15.24
N PRO A 667 -4.60 14.36 -15.45
CA PRO A 667 -3.70 13.22 -15.66
C PRO A 667 -2.78 13.39 -16.89
N ASP A 668 -3.22 14.14 -17.89
CA ASP A 668 -2.53 14.26 -19.19
C ASP A 668 -1.78 15.57 -19.42
N ASP A 669 -1.71 16.46 -18.43
CA ASP A 669 -1.03 17.74 -18.60
C ASP A 669 0.50 17.57 -18.68
N ALA A 670 1.09 18.08 -19.76
CA ALA A 670 2.52 17.95 -20.03
C ALA A 670 3.39 18.70 -19.00
N GLY A 671 2.89 19.79 -18.43
CA GLY A 671 3.56 20.53 -17.36
C GLY A 671 3.58 19.74 -16.06
N VAL A 672 2.45 19.15 -15.67
CA VAL A 672 2.32 18.28 -14.48
C VAL A 672 3.23 17.06 -14.61
N LYS A 673 3.23 16.39 -15.77
CA LYS A 673 4.12 15.24 -16.03
C LYS A 673 5.60 15.61 -15.94
N ARG A 674 5.99 16.78 -16.45
CA ARG A 674 7.37 17.29 -16.37
C ARG A 674 7.77 17.59 -14.92
N LEU A 675 6.94 18.31 -14.19
CA LEU A 675 7.21 18.67 -12.80
C LEU A 675 7.27 17.43 -11.90
N LYS A 676 6.43 16.43 -12.18
CA LYS A 676 6.52 15.11 -11.54
C LYS A 676 7.83 14.40 -11.85
N ALA A 677 8.25 14.36 -13.11
CA ALA A 677 9.51 13.73 -13.48
C ALA A 677 10.70 14.39 -12.77
N GLU A 678 10.66 15.72 -12.61
CA GLU A 678 11.67 16.46 -11.84
C GLU A 678 11.61 16.14 -10.34
N ASN A 679 10.43 16.15 -9.72
CA ASN A 679 10.27 15.77 -8.32
C ASN A 679 10.70 14.33 -8.04
N ASP A 680 10.36 13.39 -8.94
CA ASP A 680 10.77 11.98 -8.87
C ASP A 680 12.30 11.83 -9.04
N ARG A 681 12.92 12.67 -9.86
CA ARG A 681 14.39 12.76 -9.98
C ARG A 681 14.99 13.24 -8.66
N GLN A 682 14.45 14.28 -8.02
CA GLN A 682 14.92 14.77 -6.72
C GLN A 682 14.78 13.73 -5.61
N ILE A 683 13.66 12.99 -5.58
CA ILE A 683 13.45 11.84 -4.67
C ILE A 683 14.54 10.80 -4.89
N LYS A 684 14.85 10.48 -6.15
CA LYS A 684 15.87 9.50 -6.51
C LYS A 684 17.27 9.97 -6.10
N GLU A 685 17.60 11.25 -6.29
CA GLU A 685 18.88 11.84 -5.88
C GLU A 685 19.05 11.83 -4.35
N LEU A 686 18.01 12.16 -3.58
CA LEU A 686 18.00 12.07 -2.11
C LEU A 686 18.22 10.62 -1.64
N GLN A 687 17.54 9.65 -2.27
CA GLN A 687 17.74 8.22 -2.01
C GLN A 687 19.16 7.75 -2.37
N GLU A 688 19.72 8.23 -3.48
CA GLU A 688 21.10 7.95 -3.88
C GLU A 688 22.11 8.56 -2.91
N ARG A 689 21.83 9.75 -2.37
CA ARG A 689 22.66 10.40 -1.36
C ARG A 689 22.63 9.66 -0.01
N ARG A 690 21.45 9.25 0.46
CA ARG A 690 21.29 8.36 1.63
C ARG A 690 22.03 7.04 1.42
N LYS A 691 22.01 6.47 0.21
CA LYS A 691 22.84 5.31 -0.17
C LYS A 691 24.34 5.60 -0.16
N ARG A 692 24.78 6.79 -0.60
CA ARG A 692 26.20 7.21 -0.57
C ARG A 692 26.69 7.43 0.87
N MET A 693 25.85 7.97 1.74
CA MET A 693 26.10 8.21 3.17
C MET A 693 26.18 6.86 3.92
N ALA A 694 25.21 5.97 3.70
CA ALA A 694 25.28 4.58 4.18
C ALA A 694 26.52 3.84 3.65
N LYS A 695 26.93 4.10 2.39
CA LYS A 695 28.16 3.57 1.78
C LYS A 695 29.45 4.18 2.36
N LYS A 696 29.41 5.39 2.94
CA LYS A 696 30.56 6.04 3.61
C LYS A 696 30.74 5.45 5.00
N ILE A 697 29.68 5.35 5.79
CA ILE A 697 29.65 4.62 7.08
C ILE A 697 30.12 3.17 6.89
N TYR A 698 29.65 2.51 5.82
CA TYR A 698 30.08 1.16 5.47
C TYR A 698 31.53 1.07 4.98
N ARG A 699 32.12 2.16 4.47
CA ARG A 699 33.51 2.20 3.98
C ARG A 699 34.49 2.29 5.15
N ASP A 700 34.17 3.11 6.15
CA ASP A 700 34.99 3.28 7.35
C ASP A 700 34.98 2.01 8.23
N ILE A 701 33.93 1.19 8.10
CA ILE A 701 33.83 -0.15 8.72
C ILE A 701 34.63 -1.23 7.94
N VAL A 702 34.99 -1.00 6.68
CA VAL A 702 35.48 -2.02 5.73
C VAL A 702 36.99 -1.96 5.45
N GLU A 703 37.73 -0.98 5.98
CA GLU A 703 39.19 -0.89 5.80
C GLU A 703 39.99 -1.99 6.53
N THR A 704 39.34 -2.88 7.28
CA THR A 704 39.94 -4.10 7.85
C THR A 704 39.52 -5.37 7.08
N ASP A 705 40.49 -5.91 6.32
CA ASP A 705 40.60 -7.26 5.76
C ASP A 705 39.92 -7.65 4.42
N SER A 706 40.79 -7.90 3.43
CA SER A 706 40.52 -8.11 2.00
C SER A 706 39.95 -9.50 1.62
N ILE A 707 39.73 -10.40 2.57
CA ILE A 707 39.22 -11.77 2.31
C ILE A 707 37.70 -11.80 2.16
N GLU A 708 36.99 -10.76 2.61
CA GLU A 708 35.52 -10.73 2.62
C GLU A 708 34.88 -10.33 1.28
N TRP A 709 35.66 -9.76 0.36
CA TRP A 709 35.19 -9.34 -0.96
C TRP A 709 34.74 -10.52 -1.85
N ALA A 710 35.46 -11.65 -1.80
CA ALA A 710 35.07 -12.87 -2.52
C ALA A 710 33.81 -13.55 -1.94
N LYS A 711 33.52 -13.33 -0.65
CA LYS A 711 32.29 -13.80 0.01
C LYS A 711 31.08 -12.89 -0.26
N ARG A 712 31.28 -11.58 -0.46
CA ARG A 712 30.19 -10.60 -0.71
C ARG A 712 29.65 -10.63 -2.14
N PHE A 713 30.44 -10.98 -3.16
CA PHE A 713 29.89 -11.25 -4.51
C PHE A 713 28.88 -12.41 -4.50
N ARG A 714 29.12 -13.45 -3.68
CA ARG A 714 28.17 -14.56 -3.43
C ARG A 714 26.97 -14.16 -2.55
N LYS A 715 27.04 -13.02 -1.85
CA LYS A 715 25.99 -12.51 -0.96
C LYS A 715 25.12 -11.43 -1.64
N PHE A 716 25.63 -10.70 -2.63
CA PHE A 716 24.89 -9.67 -3.37
C PHE A 716 23.78 -10.25 -4.27
N VAL A 717 23.99 -11.47 -4.77
CA VAL A 717 22.96 -12.27 -5.49
C VAL A 717 21.85 -12.79 -4.54
N LYS A 718 22.00 -12.61 -3.22
CA LYS A 718 20.96 -12.92 -2.22
C LYS A 718 20.05 -11.73 -1.88
N THR A 719 20.02 -10.68 -2.72
CA THR A 719 18.94 -9.71 -2.62
C THR A 719 17.70 -10.32 -3.28
N PRO A 720 16.63 -10.58 -2.52
CA PRO A 720 15.44 -11.22 -3.05
C PRO A 720 14.82 -10.34 -4.13
N PHE A 721 14.59 -10.94 -5.30
CA PHE A 721 13.58 -10.49 -6.24
C PHE A 721 12.22 -10.69 -5.55
N TYR A 722 11.82 -9.72 -4.73
CA TYR A 722 10.50 -9.67 -4.12
C TYR A 722 9.59 -8.85 -5.02
N SER A 723 8.60 -9.51 -5.63
CA SER A 723 7.28 -8.90 -5.77
C SER A 723 6.39 -9.54 -4.71
N ASN A 724 5.93 -8.74 -3.76
CA ASN A 724 4.68 -9.07 -3.08
C ASN A 724 3.55 -8.94 -4.10
N THR A 725 2.52 -9.77 -3.92
CA THR A 725 1.17 -9.62 -4.49
C THR A 725 0.97 -10.07 -5.95
N LEU A 726 0.24 -11.19 -6.12
CA LEU A 726 -0.92 -11.36 -7.03
C LEU A 726 -1.31 -12.85 -7.08
N HIS A 727 -2.14 -13.28 -6.13
CA HIS A 727 -2.91 -14.53 -6.26
C HIS A 727 -4.24 -14.20 -6.95
N PHE A 728 -4.26 -14.28 -8.28
CA PHE A 728 -5.53 -14.44 -8.98
C PHE A 728 -5.99 -15.90 -8.83
N THR A 729 -7.23 -16.10 -8.38
CA THR A 729 -7.97 -17.36 -8.51
C THR A 729 -8.25 -17.62 -9.99
N LEU A 730 -7.34 -18.32 -10.66
CA LEU A 730 -7.50 -18.66 -12.08
C LEU A 730 -7.82 -20.14 -12.22
N SER A 731 -8.90 -20.44 -12.95
CA SER A 731 -9.21 -21.80 -13.34
C SER A 731 -8.15 -22.35 -14.29
N TYR A 732 -7.77 -23.62 -14.11
CA TYR A 732 -6.93 -24.38 -15.04
C TYR A 732 -7.57 -24.57 -16.42
N ASP A 733 -8.83 -24.18 -16.59
CA ASP A 733 -9.61 -24.27 -17.83
C ASP A 733 -9.42 -23.04 -18.75
N PHE A 734 -8.42 -22.19 -18.49
CA PHE A 734 -8.14 -21.04 -19.34
C PHE A 734 -7.73 -21.48 -20.76
N VAL A 735 -8.59 -21.16 -21.72
CA VAL A 735 -8.36 -21.34 -23.16
C VAL A 735 -7.93 -19.99 -23.74
N PRO A 736 -6.67 -19.82 -24.18
CA PRO A 736 -6.23 -18.59 -24.83
C PRO A 736 -7.07 -18.30 -26.09
N PRO A 737 -7.24 -17.03 -26.47
CA PRO A 737 -7.80 -16.71 -27.79
C PRO A 737 -6.99 -17.36 -28.91
N GLN A 738 -7.62 -17.74 -30.01
CA GLN A 738 -6.92 -18.35 -31.15
C GLN A 738 -5.72 -17.48 -31.60
N GLN A 739 -4.57 -18.12 -31.87
CA GLN A 739 -3.31 -17.54 -32.34
C GLN A 739 -2.62 -16.52 -31.41
N SER A 740 -2.70 -16.70 -30.09
CA SER A 740 -2.07 -15.77 -29.13
C SER A 740 -0.58 -16.05 -28.87
N PHE A 741 -0.13 -17.31 -28.92
CA PHE A 741 1.21 -17.71 -28.46
C PHE A 741 1.93 -18.65 -29.43
N LEU A 742 3.24 -18.42 -29.63
CA LEU A 742 4.16 -19.34 -30.29
C LEU A 742 5.31 -19.70 -29.35
N VAL A 743 5.45 -20.97 -28.99
CA VAL A 743 6.62 -21.47 -28.24
C VAL A 743 7.70 -21.93 -29.22
N VAL A 744 8.93 -21.46 -29.02
CA VAL A 744 10.10 -21.70 -29.84
C VAL A 744 11.20 -22.35 -29.00
N LEU A 745 11.75 -23.46 -29.50
CA LEU A 745 12.89 -24.15 -28.91
C LEU A 745 13.74 -24.82 -29.99
N THR A 746 14.93 -25.29 -29.62
CA THR A 746 15.84 -26.02 -30.51
C THR A 746 16.31 -27.32 -29.87
N GLU A 747 16.45 -28.38 -30.68
CA GLU A 747 17.03 -29.65 -30.25
C GLU A 747 17.70 -30.34 -31.45
N ASP A 748 19.01 -30.52 -31.37
CA ASP A 748 19.84 -31.08 -32.46
C ASP A 748 20.55 -32.38 -32.03
N GLY A 749 20.12 -32.99 -30.93
CA GLY A 749 20.63 -34.29 -30.48
C GLY A 749 20.50 -35.40 -31.55
N SER A 750 21.43 -36.35 -31.51
CA SER A 750 21.36 -37.55 -32.35
C SER A 750 20.24 -38.52 -31.94
N ALA A 751 19.71 -38.36 -30.72
CA ALA A 751 18.61 -39.15 -30.16
C ALA A 751 17.64 -38.27 -29.36
N ILE A 752 16.41 -38.73 -29.20
CA ILE A 752 15.37 -38.06 -28.40
C ILE A 752 15.74 -38.22 -26.92
N SER A 753 16.10 -37.12 -26.26
CA SER A 753 16.39 -37.14 -24.84
C SER A 753 15.08 -37.26 -24.03
N PRO A 754 15.08 -37.94 -22.87
CA PRO A 754 13.91 -38.01 -21.99
C PRO A 754 13.33 -36.64 -21.60
N LYS A 755 14.23 -35.66 -21.38
CA LYS A 755 13.84 -34.28 -21.02
C LYS A 755 13.11 -33.60 -22.17
N PHE A 756 13.64 -33.75 -23.38
CA PHE A 756 13.02 -33.20 -24.58
C PHE A 756 11.68 -33.88 -24.87
N ASP A 757 11.57 -35.19 -24.68
CA ASP A 757 10.30 -35.92 -24.83
C ASP A 757 9.21 -35.35 -23.90
N ASN A 758 9.53 -35.19 -22.62
CA ASN A 758 8.61 -34.58 -21.64
C ASN A 758 8.15 -33.17 -22.07
N THR A 759 9.08 -32.32 -22.51
CA THR A 759 8.79 -30.96 -22.99
C THR A 759 7.87 -30.96 -24.22
N ILE A 760 8.17 -31.78 -25.23
CA ILE A 760 7.39 -31.83 -26.47
C ILE A 760 5.99 -32.41 -26.25
N ARG A 761 5.85 -33.42 -25.40
CA ARG A 761 4.53 -33.97 -25.04
C ARG A 761 3.66 -32.95 -24.32
N LEU A 762 4.24 -32.16 -23.41
CA LEU A 762 3.55 -31.03 -22.76
C LEU A 762 3.08 -30.01 -23.80
N LEU A 763 3.96 -29.57 -24.70
CA LEU A 763 3.61 -28.59 -25.72
C LEU A 763 2.53 -29.13 -26.69
N SER A 764 2.47 -30.44 -26.92
CA SER A 764 1.37 -31.07 -27.67
C SER A 764 0.01 -30.98 -26.96
N LEU A 765 -0.01 -30.98 -25.63
CA LEU A 765 -1.23 -30.74 -24.85
C LEU A 765 -1.68 -29.30 -24.98
N TYR A 766 -0.76 -28.33 -24.94
CA TYR A 766 -1.09 -26.92 -25.14
C TYR A 766 -1.59 -26.63 -26.55
N LYS A 767 -1.07 -27.31 -27.58
CA LYS A 767 -1.62 -27.22 -28.93
C LYS A 767 -3.09 -27.64 -29.00
N ARG A 768 -3.50 -28.66 -28.24
CA ARG A 768 -4.91 -29.08 -28.15
C ARG A 768 -5.79 -28.03 -27.47
N ALA A 769 -5.23 -27.17 -26.62
CA ALA A 769 -5.95 -26.15 -25.87
C ALA A 769 -6.37 -24.90 -26.68
N LYS A 770 -6.25 -24.88 -28.01
CA LYS A 770 -6.56 -23.76 -28.94
C LYS A 770 -5.87 -22.43 -28.53
N GLY A 771 -4.90 -21.97 -29.31
CA GLY A 771 -4.26 -20.64 -29.14
C GLY A 771 -2.78 -20.64 -28.75
N VAL A 772 -2.16 -21.81 -28.59
CA VAL A 772 -0.71 -22.00 -28.40
C VAL A 772 -0.17 -22.91 -29.51
N ASP A 773 0.75 -22.38 -30.32
CA ASP A 773 1.50 -23.16 -31.30
C ASP A 773 2.94 -23.41 -30.83
N THR A 774 3.60 -24.39 -31.45
CA THR A 774 4.99 -24.73 -31.13
C THR A 774 5.79 -24.98 -32.40
N LEU A 775 6.98 -24.37 -32.45
CA LEU A 775 7.96 -24.52 -33.51
C LEU A 775 9.29 -25.01 -32.93
N VAL A 776 9.70 -26.21 -33.34
CA VAL A 776 10.98 -26.81 -32.94
C VAL A 776 11.98 -26.66 -34.07
N PHE A 777 13.11 -26.00 -33.80
CA PHE A 777 14.23 -25.94 -34.72
C PHE A 777 15.12 -27.18 -34.56
N THR A 778 15.32 -27.92 -35.64
CA THR A 778 16.14 -29.13 -35.65
C THR A 778 16.61 -29.50 -37.06
N ASP A 779 17.85 -29.92 -37.19
CA ASP A 779 18.36 -30.57 -38.42
C ASP A 779 18.35 -32.11 -38.33
N SER A 780 17.98 -32.65 -37.16
CA SER A 780 17.93 -34.09 -36.90
C SER A 780 16.65 -34.71 -37.48
N THR A 781 16.81 -35.57 -38.48
CA THR A 781 15.67 -36.26 -39.14
C THR A 781 14.83 -37.10 -38.15
N PRO A 782 15.42 -37.82 -37.19
CA PRO A 782 14.66 -38.53 -36.15
C PRO A 782 13.80 -37.60 -35.28
N ILE A 783 14.36 -36.49 -34.80
CA ILE A 783 13.64 -35.50 -33.99
C ILE A 783 12.54 -34.84 -34.81
N ALA A 784 12.84 -34.44 -36.04
CA ALA A 784 11.87 -33.80 -36.92
C ALA A 784 10.66 -34.71 -37.18
N SER A 785 10.90 -36.00 -37.41
CA SER A 785 9.85 -37.00 -37.63
C SER A 785 9.01 -37.23 -36.37
N PHE A 786 9.67 -37.28 -35.20
CA PHE A 786 9.01 -37.46 -33.91
C PHE A 786 8.08 -36.28 -33.54
N VAL A 787 8.57 -35.05 -33.66
CA VAL A 787 7.80 -33.84 -33.35
C VAL A 787 6.59 -33.72 -34.29
N LYS A 788 6.77 -34.04 -35.58
CA LYS A 788 5.66 -34.08 -36.56
C LYS A 788 4.64 -35.18 -36.23
N ALA A 789 5.07 -36.36 -35.78
CA ALA A 789 4.17 -37.44 -35.39
C ALA A 789 3.29 -37.08 -34.17
N ILE A 790 3.80 -36.24 -33.26
CA ILE A 790 3.05 -35.70 -32.12
C ILE A 790 2.13 -34.52 -32.52
N GLY A 791 2.19 -34.08 -33.78
CA GLY A 791 1.34 -33.03 -34.33
C GLY A 791 1.88 -31.61 -34.11
N LEU A 792 3.17 -31.44 -33.80
CA LEU A 792 3.83 -30.14 -33.67
C LEU A 792 4.64 -29.79 -34.93
N THR A 793 5.09 -28.53 -35.04
CA THR A 793 5.78 -28.04 -36.25
C THR A 793 7.29 -28.01 -36.08
N THR A 794 8.03 -28.23 -37.16
CA THR A 794 9.49 -28.18 -37.17
C THR A 794 10.04 -27.28 -38.28
N SER A 795 11.26 -26.75 -38.08
CA SER A 795 12.01 -25.97 -39.07
C SER A 795 13.51 -26.30 -39.00
N PRO A 796 14.24 -26.31 -40.13
CA PRO A 796 15.69 -26.48 -40.11
C PRO A 796 16.40 -25.23 -39.56
N VAL A 797 17.59 -25.42 -38.99
CA VAL A 797 18.43 -24.33 -38.46
C VAL A 797 19.20 -23.68 -39.62
N ARG A 798 18.75 -22.50 -40.07
CA ARG A 798 19.31 -21.84 -41.28
C ARG A 798 20.69 -21.20 -41.09
N ARG A 799 21.07 -20.86 -39.85
CA ARG A 799 22.29 -20.11 -39.53
C ARG A 799 22.94 -20.67 -38.27
N ARG A 800 24.22 -21.01 -38.39
CA ARG A 800 25.05 -21.58 -37.32
C ARG A 800 26.35 -20.79 -37.23
N ASN A 801 26.97 -20.77 -36.05
CA ASN A 801 28.31 -20.22 -35.88
C ASN A 801 29.36 -21.14 -36.55
N LYS A 802 30.64 -20.72 -36.52
CA LYS A 802 31.76 -21.53 -37.04
C LYS A 802 31.96 -22.90 -36.37
N TYR A 803 31.31 -23.13 -35.22
CA TYR A 803 31.34 -24.38 -34.47
C TYR A 803 30.09 -25.25 -34.72
N GLY A 804 29.23 -24.87 -35.66
CA GLY A 804 28.02 -25.61 -36.00
C GLY A 804 26.86 -25.46 -35.02
N MET A 805 26.89 -24.46 -34.13
CA MET A 805 25.84 -24.22 -33.12
C MET A 805 24.79 -23.21 -33.61
N PRO A 806 23.49 -23.38 -33.29
CA PRO A 806 22.42 -22.48 -33.75
C PRO A 806 22.55 -21.04 -33.25
N ILE A 807 22.24 -20.08 -34.12
CA ILE A 807 22.20 -18.65 -33.78
C ILE A 807 20.76 -18.22 -33.48
N LEU A 808 20.52 -17.74 -32.25
CA LEU A 808 19.17 -17.44 -31.74
C LEU A 808 18.42 -16.39 -32.56
N LYS A 809 19.11 -15.32 -32.98
CA LYS A 809 18.55 -14.22 -33.78
C LYS A 809 17.76 -14.73 -34.98
N TYR A 810 18.36 -15.61 -35.77
CA TYR A 810 17.77 -16.08 -37.02
C TYR A 810 16.61 -17.06 -36.80
N MET A 811 16.63 -17.80 -35.70
CA MET A 811 15.50 -18.65 -35.30
C MET A 811 14.27 -17.81 -34.96
N LEU A 812 14.44 -16.77 -34.14
CA LEU A 812 13.34 -15.88 -33.75
C LEU A 812 12.80 -15.06 -34.94
N LEU A 813 13.67 -14.62 -35.86
CA LEU A 813 13.25 -13.96 -37.10
C LEU A 813 12.46 -14.89 -38.03
N ASP A 814 12.89 -16.14 -38.20
CA ASP A 814 12.18 -17.14 -39.01
C ASP A 814 10.84 -17.53 -38.37
N ALA A 815 10.78 -17.63 -37.04
CA ALA A 815 9.54 -17.85 -36.30
C ALA A 815 8.54 -16.70 -36.51
N LYS A 816 8.98 -15.44 -36.34
CA LYS A 816 8.15 -14.23 -36.56
C LYS A 816 7.68 -14.09 -38.01
N GLN A 817 8.47 -14.53 -38.99
CA GLN A 817 8.07 -14.46 -40.40
C GLN A 817 6.97 -15.48 -40.76
N ARG A 818 6.95 -16.64 -40.08
CA ARG A 818 6.05 -17.76 -40.42
C ARG A 818 4.76 -17.78 -39.60
N TYR A 819 4.76 -17.14 -38.43
CA TYR A 819 3.64 -17.15 -37.50
C TYR A 819 3.29 -15.72 -37.09
N ASP A 820 2.01 -15.38 -37.22
CA ASP A 820 1.46 -14.12 -36.71
C ASP A 820 0.99 -14.30 -35.26
N ALA A 821 1.94 -14.54 -34.36
CA ALA A 821 1.67 -14.73 -32.93
C ALA A 821 1.86 -13.41 -32.16
N LYS A 822 0.91 -13.09 -31.27
CA LYS A 822 1.01 -11.92 -30.38
C LYS A 822 2.25 -12.02 -29.47
N PHE A 823 2.57 -13.23 -29.01
CA PHE A 823 3.73 -13.52 -28.17
C PHE A 823 4.58 -14.66 -28.71
N ILE A 824 5.89 -14.46 -28.73
CA ILE A 824 6.87 -15.52 -29.02
C ILE A 824 7.57 -15.88 -27.71
N ILE A 825 7.44 -17.12 -27.26
CA ILE A 825 8.08 -17.64 -26.05
C ILE A 825 9.29 -18.46 -26.47
N TYR A 826 10.49 -18.10 -26.01
CA TYR A 826 11.69 -18.92 -26.14
C TYR A 826 11.97 -19.67 -24.85
N ILE A 827 12.18 -20.98 -24.97
CA ILE A 827 12.65 -21.85 -23.89
C ILE A 827 13.74 -22.82 -24.37
N ASN A 828 14.55 -23.30 -23.42
CA ASN A 828 15.43 -24.45 -23.67
C ASN A 828 14.62 -25.75 -23.73
N SER A 829 15.19 -26.79 -24.37
CA SER A 829 14.50 -28.07 -24.63
C SER A 829 14.21 -28.89 -23.36
N ASP A 830 14.82 -28.55 -22.24
CA ASP A 830 14.68 -29.18 -20.93
C ASP A 830 13.78 -28.40 -19.95
N ILE A 831 13.05 -27.39 -20.43
CA ILE A 831 12.13 -26.58 -19.64
C ILE A 831 10.68 -27.06 -19.77
N LEU A 832 10.05 -27.33 -18.62
CA LEU A 832 8.62 -27.57 -18.49
C LEU A 832 7.94 -26.27 -18.03
N ILE A 833 7.13 -25.67 -18.92
CA ILE A 833 6.46 -24.39 -18.67
C ILE A 833 5.14 -24.62 -17.91
N ASN A 834 4.79 -23.74 -16.98
CA ASN A 834 3.49 -23.78 -16.30
C ASN A 834 2.36 -23.21 -17.19
N PRO A 835 1.16 -23.83 -17.27
CA PRO A 835 0.06 -23.28 -18.07
C PRO A 835 -0.39 -21.87 -17.64
N TYR A 836 -0.21 -21.49 -16.36
CA TYR A 836 -0.56 -20.15 -15.89
C TYR A 836 0.23 -19.03 -16.58
N ILE A 837 1.38 -19.33 -17.19
CA ILE A 837 2.16 -18.33 -17.90
C ILE A 837 1.35 -17.65 -19.01
N PHE A 838 0.47 -18.38 -19.69
CA PHE A 838 -0.30 -17.84 -20.81
C PHE A 838 -1.34 -16.83 -20.32
N HIS A 839 -1.99 -17.13 -19.20
CA HIS A 839 -2.91 -16.20 -18.57
C HIS A 839 -2.17 -14.95 -18.09
N TYR A 840 -1.03 -15.13 -17.40
CA TYR A 840 -0.28 -13.99 -16.88
C TYR A 840 0.26 -13.11 -17.99
N VAL A 841 0.84 -13.67 -19.06
CA VAL A 841 1.34 -12.88 -20.19
C VAL A 841 0.19 -12.09 -20.83
N MET A 842 -0.99 -12.67 -20.97
CA MET A 842 -2.18 -11.96 -21.47
C MET A 842 -2.59 -10.83 -20.52
N SER A 843 -2.73 -11.10 -19.22
CA SER A 843 -3.08 -10.10 -18.22
C SER A 843 -2.07 -8.96 -18.17
N ALA A 844 -0.79 -9.29 -18.04
CA ALA A 844 0.30 -8.33 -18.01
C ALA A 844 0.33 -7.49 -19.30
N SER A 845 0.05 -8.08 -20.47
CA SER A 845 -0.05 -7.33 -21.73
C SER A 845 -1.11 -6.23 -21.73
N ASN A 846 -2.20 -6.38 -20.97
CA ASN A 846 -3.24 -5.36 -20.88
C ASN A 846 -2.80 -4.11 -20.10
N PHE A 847 -1.74 -4.23 -19.31
CA PHE A 847 -1.19 -3.14 -18.50
C PHE A 847 0.08 -2.54 -19.14
N MET A 848 0.54 -3.08 -20.27
CA MET A 848 1.73 -2.56 -20.95
C MET A 848 1.36 -1.32 -21.77
N ILE A 849 2.05 -0.21 -21.48
CA ILE A 849 1.89 1.07 -22.20
C ILE A 849 2.62 1.03 -23.56
N SER A 850 3.62 0.14 -23.70
CA SER A 850 4.40 -0.05 -24.93
C SER A 850 3.99 -1.34 -25.63
N ASP A 851 3.93 -1.33 -26.97
CA ASP A 851 3.72 -2.54 -27.78
C ASP A 851 4.99 -3.42 -27.86
N SER A 852 6.17 -2.84 -27.56
CA SER A 852 7.47 -3.52 -27.53
C SER A 852 7.99 -3.61 -26.10
N TYR A 853 8.09 -4.84 -25.61
CA TYR A 853 8.60 -5.19 -24.29
C TYR A 853 9.07 -6.65 -24.25
N LEU A 854 9.80 -6.99 -23.19
CA LEU A 854 10.30 -8.32 -22.89
C LEU A 854 9.72 -8.79 -21.56
N MET A 855 9.31 -10.07 -21.45
CA MET A 855 9.11 -10.71 -20.16
C MET A 855 10.14 -11.82 -19.96
N ALA A 856 10.62 -11.99 -18.74
CA ALA A 856 11.67 -12.96 -18.40
C ALA A 856 11.32 -13.72 -17.10
N ALA A 857 11.58 -15.03 -17.08
CA ALA A 857 11.31 -15.88 -15.91
C ALA A 857 12.54 -16.66 -15.46
N ASN A 858 12.74 -16.72 -14.14
CA ASN A 858 13.55 -17.76 -13.52
C ASN A 858 12.78 -19.09 -13.50
N VAL A 859 13.52 -20.20 -13.53
CA VAL A 859 12.97 -21.57 -13.46
C VAL A 859 13.49 -22.29 -12.21
N TYR A 860 12.81 -23.34 -11.79
CA TYR A 860 13.20 -24.17 -10.66
C TYR A 860 14.01 -25.38 -11.14
N ASP A 861 15.19 -25.62 -10.56
CA ASP A 861 16.01 -26.79 -10.87
C ASP A 861 15.48 -28.01 -10.11
N VAL A 862 15.03 -29.05 -10.83
CA VAL A 862 14.58 -30.32 -10.24
C VAL A 862 15.57 -31.41 -10.59
N MET A 863 16.24 -31.97 -9.57
CA MET A 863 17.37 -32.91 -9.74
C MET A 863 16.97 -34.24 -10.41
N GLU A 864 15.75 -34.73 -10.19
CA GLU A 864 15.25 -35.99 -10.74
C GLU A 864 13.86 -35.79 -11.32
N VAL A 865 13.77 -35.78 -12.65
CA VAL A 865 12.50 -35.84 -13.38
C VAL A 865 12.40 -37.24 -14.00
N PRO A 866 11.31 -38.01 -13.76
CA PRO A 866 11.13 -39.32 -14.38
C PRO A 866 11.30 -39.24 -15.90
N SER A 867 11.99 -40.23 -16.47
CA SER A 867 12.37 -40.26 -17.88
C SER A 867 11.20 -40.42 -18.85
N ALA A 868 10.00 -40.76 -18.37
CA ALA A 868 8.79 -40.86 -19.18
C ALA A 868 7.58 -40.36 -18.37
N LEU A 869 7.32 -39.06 -18.42
CA LEU A 869 6.10 -38.50 -17.84
C LEU A 869 4.93 -38.68 -18.82
N SER A 870 3.89 -39.38 -18.39
CA SER A 870 2.65 -39.53 -19.16
C SER A 870 1.64 -38.48 -18.70
N PHE A 871 1.38 -37.48 -19.54
CA PHE A 871 0.42 -36.42 -19.27
C PHE A 871 -0.84 -36.64 -20.12
N SER A 872 -1.94 -37.08 -19.50
CA SER A 872 -3.23 -37.24 -20.19
C SER A 872 -4.02 -35.93 -20.27
N SER A 873 -3.74 -34.97 -19.37
CA SER A 873 -4.38 -33.65 -19.27
C SER A 873 -3.45 -32.59 -18.68
N ILE A 874 -3.76 -31.30 -18.87
CA ILE A 874 -3.02 -30.17 -18.26
C ILE A 874 -3.06 -30.26 -16.73
N GLN A 875 -4.20 -30.68 -16.16
CA GLN A 875 -4.40 -30.86 -14.73
C GLN A 875 -3.50 -31.97 -14.17
N SER A 876 -3.35 -33.10 -14.89
CA SER A 876 -2.42 -34.17 -14.49
C SER A 876 -0.97 -33.71 -14.52
N TYR A 877 -0.60 -32.88 -15.50
CA TYR A 877 0.73 -32.28 -15.58
C TYR A 877 0.99 -31.36 -14.38
N VAL A 878 0.07 -30.44 -14.07
CA VAL A 878 0.23 -29.51 -12.94
C VAL A 878 0.36 -30.29 -11.64
N ALA A 879 -0.49 -31.29 -11.40
CA ALA A 879 -0.41 -32.12 -10.21
C ALA A 879 0.94 -32.85 -10.08
N SER A 880 1.54 -33.28 -11.20
CA SER A 880 2.85 -33.92 -11.21
C SER A 880 4.01 -32.93 -11.04
N VAL A 881 3.95 -31.75 -11.67
CA VAL A 881 5.02 -30.74 -11.61
C VAL A 881 5.02 -29.95 -10.31
N GLU A 882 3.86 -29.68 -9.71
CA GLU A 882 3.76 -29.06 -8.38
C GLU A 882 4.37 -29.95 -7.28
N GLN A 883 4.43 -31.27 -7.50
CA GLN A 883 5.06 -32.20 -6.57
C GLN A 883 6.59 -32.26 -6.71
N LEU A 884 7.14 -31.75 -7.82
CA LEU A 884 8.58 -31.76 -8.05
C LEU A 884 9.26 -30.69 -7.17
N ARG A 885 10.01 -31.16 -6.17
CA ARG A 885 10.79 -30.30 -5.28
C ARG A 885 12.09 -29.90 -5.97
N GLY A 886 12.24 -28.61 -6.26
CA GLY A 886 13.44 -28.05 -6.87
C GLY A 886 13.98 -26.84 -6.11
N ALA A 887 15.29 -26.62 -6.15
CA ALA A 887 15.86 -25.36 -5.68
C ALA A 887 15.59 -24.29 -6.73
N LYS A 888 15.21 -23.07 -6.31
CA LYS A 888 15.13 -21.94 -7.24
C LYS A 888 16.50 -21.78 -7.90
N ARG A 889 16.56 -21.83 -9.24
CA ARG A 889 17.80 -21.61 -9.98
C ARG A 889 18.33 -20.23 -9.60
N LYS A 890 19.67 -20.07 -9.58
CA LYS A 890 20.29 -18.81 -9.15
C LYS A 890 19.65 -17.64 -9.91
N THR A 891 19.38 -16.52 -9.22
CA THR A 891 18.60 -15.36 -9.72
C THR A 891 19.12 -14.70 -10.99
N TYR A 892 20.27 -15.11 -11.50
CA TYR A 892 20.86 -14.65 -12.76
C TYR A 892 20.74 -15.66 -13.91
N ALA A 893 20.11 -16.82 -13.70
CA ALA A 893 19.93 -17.85 -14.71
C ALA A 893 18.48 -17.82 -15.21
N ILE A 894 18.27 -17.12 -16.32
CA ILE A 894 16.97 -16.93 -16.95
C ILE A 894 16.89 -17.83 -18.18
N ASP A 895 15.96 -18.78 -18.15
CA ASP A 895 15.82 -19.81 -19.20
C ASP A 895 14.49 -19.71 -19.97
N LEU A 896 13.64 -18.75 -19.62
CA LEU A 896 12.36 -18.49 -20.27
C LEU A 896 12.24 -17.00 -20.62
N PHE A 897 12.02 -16.72 -21.90
CA PHE A 897 11.82 -15.38 -22.42
C PHE A 897 10.51 -15.29 -23.20
N VAL A 898 9.72 -14.25 -22.97
CA VAL A 898 8.50 -13.96 -23.71
C VAL A 898 8.67 -12.62 -24.42
N PHE A 899 8.67 -12.66 -25.74
CA PHE A 899 8.80 -11.50 -26.61
C PHE A 899 7.42 -11.05 -27.08
N SER A 900 7.15 -9.75 -26.95
CA SER A 900 6.05 -9.10 -27.66
C SER A 900 6.26 -9.17 -29.18
N SER A 901 5.17 -9.14 -29.96
CA SER A 901 5.24 -9.14 -31.41
C SER A 901 6.08 -7.98 -31.98
N ALA A 902 6.11 -6.83 -31.31
CA ALA A 902 6.88 -5.65 -31.73
C ALA A 902 8.36 -5.67 -31.29
N PHE A 903 8.83 -6.71 -30.59
CA PHE A 903 10.22 -6.79 -30.14
C PHE A 903 11.23 -6.69 -31.32
N PRO A 904 12.34 -5.93 -31.18
CA PRO A 904 13.26 -5.62 -32.28
C PRO A 904 14.26 -6.77 -32.55
N PHE A 905 13.77 -7.93 -32.96
CA PHE A 905 14.59 -9.13 -33.22
C PHE A 905 15.74 -8.89 -34.21
N GLN A 906 15.63 -7.95 -35.14
CA GLN A 906 16.69 -7.61 -36.09
C GLN A 906 17.95 -7.05 -35.41
N GLN A 907 17.80 -6.44 -34.23
CA GLN A 907 18.89 -5.83 -33.47
C GLN A 907 19.58 -6.81 -32.50
N LEU A 908 19.04 -8.02 -32.34
CA LEU A 908 19.70 -9.06 -31.54
C LEU A 908 21.07 -9.38 -32.15
N GLN A 909 22.08 -9.53 -31.29
CA GLN A 909 23.38 -10.01 -31.71
C GLN A 909 23.31 -11.49 -32.10
N GLU A 910 24.32 -11.96 -32.83
CA GLU A 910 24.41 -13.36 -33.27
C GLU A 910 24.86 -14.29 -32.15
N VAL A 911 24.16 -14.24 -31.02
CA VAL A 911 24.40 -15.13 -29.88
C VAL A 911 23.98 -16.55 -30.18
N VAL A 912 24.75 -17.47 -29.63
CA VAL A 912 24.69 -18.90 -29.90
C VAL A 912 23.98 -19.61 -28.77
N VAL A 913 22.94 -20.38 -29.11
CA VAL A 913 22.11 -21.12 -28.15
C VAL A 913 22.93 -22.19 -27.42
N GLY A 914 22.66 -22.38 -26.13
CA GLY A 914 23.36 -23.39 -25.31
C GLY A 914 24.81 -23.03 -24.96
N ARG A 915 25.16 -21.73 -24.99
CA ARG A 915 26.47 -21.19 -24.57
C ARG A 915 26.27 -20.16 -23.46
N PHE A 916 27.34 -19.82 -22.74
CA PHE A 916 27.25 -18.81 -21.67
C PHE A 916 26.78 -17.46 -22.22
N LEU A 917 26.09 -16.67 -21.40
CA LEU A 917 25.70 -15.27 -21.68
C LEU A 917 24.64 -15.05 -22.77
N VAL A 918 23.93 -16.09 -23.23
CA VAL A 918 22.79 -15.94 -24.15
C VAL A 918 21.68 -15.07 -23.54
N ASP A 919 21.33 -15.42 -22.30
CA ASP A 919 20.40 -14.71 -21.44
C ASP A 919 20.80 -13.25 -21.23
N GLY A 920 22.09 -13.03 -20.92
CA GLY A 920 22.65 -11.70 -20.72
C GLY A 920 22.50 -10.78 -21.93
N GLU A 921 22.64 -11.31 -23.15
CA GLU A 921 22.51 -10.51 -24.38
C GLU A 921 21.08 -10.13 -24.71
N ILE A 922 20.12 -11.02 -24.49
CA ILE A 922 18.69 -10.73 -24.68
C ILE A 922 18.25 -9.58 -23.77
N LEU A 923 18.67 -9.64 -22.50
CA LEU A 923 18.42 -8.57 -21.53
C LEU A 923 19.17 -7.29 -21.91
N ARG A 924 20.43 -7.39 -22.36
CA ARG A 924 21.21 -6.23 -22.80
C ARG A 924 20.53 -5.49 -23.94
N LEU A 925 19.97 -6.20 -24.93
CA LEU A 925 19.22 -5.56 -26.02
C LEU A 925 17.99 -4.81 -25.49
N ALA A 926 17.22 -5.44 -24.59
CA ALA A 926 16.07 -4.78 -23.98
C ALA A 926 16.49 -3.50 -23.24
N PHE A 927 17.57 -3.54 -22.46
CA PHE A 927 18.11 -2.35 -21.78
C PHE A 927 18.63 -1.29 -22.75
N ALA A 928 19.40 -1.68 -23.77
CA ALA A 928 19.96 -0.77 -24.75
C ALA A 928 18.87 -0.02 -25.55
N GLN A 929 17.72 -0.67 -25.75
CA GLN A 929 16.56 -0.10 -26.42
C GLN A 929 15.54 0.52 -25.45
N SER A 930 15.87 0.62 -24.15
CA SER A 930 14.96 1.11 -23.10
C SER A 930 13.59 0.40 -23.10
N LEU A 931 13.55 -0.87 -23.48
CA LEU A 931 12.33 -1.67 -23.50
C LEU A 931 11.94 -2.06 -22.06
N PRO A 932 10.64 -2.02 -21.72
CA PRO A 932 10.17 -2.57 -20.46
C PRO A 932 10.53 -4.05 -20.36
N VAL A 933 11.13 -4.44 -19.23
CA VAL A 933 11.37 -5.84 -18.88
C VAL A 933 10.49 -6.20 -17.70
N VAL A 934 9.60 -7.17 -17.88
CA VAL A 934 8.65 -7.65 -16.87
C VAL A 934 9.15 -8.96 -16.28
N ASP A 935 9.23 -9.05 -14.95
CA ASP A 935 9.56 -10.29 -14.26
C ASP A 935 8.30 -11.17 -14.16
N VAL A 936 8.35 -12.36 -14.77
CA VAL A 936 7.28 -13.38 -14.74
C VAL A 936 7.68 -14.60 -13.90
N SER A 937 8.68 -14.46 -13.01
CA SER A 937 9.22 -15.55 -12.18
C SER A 937 8.28 -16.07 -11.08
N ALA A 938 7.10 -15.45 -10.91
CA ALA A 938 6.11 -15.86 -9.90
C ALA A 938 5.49 -17.25 -10.17
N PHE A 939 5.74 -17.87 -11.33
CA PHE A 939 5.15 -19.13 -11.75
C PHE A 939 6.15 -20.30 -11.79
N ILE A 940 5.68 -21.48 -11.38
CA ILE A 940 6.48 -22.70 -11.25
C ILE A 940 6.75 -23.31 -12.64
N SER A 941 7.75 -22.79 -13.36
CA SER A 941 8.33 -23.48 -14.52
C SER A 941 9.59 -24.24 -14.07
N VAL A 942 9.76 -25.46 -14.57
CA VAL A 942 10.77 -26.41 -14.05
C VAL A 942 11.82 -26.69 -15.11
N HIS A 943 13.09 -26.64 -14.72
CA HIS A 943 14.21 -27.14 -15.48
C HIS A 943 14.52 -28.59 -15.04
N GLN A 944 14.52 -29.51 -16.01
CA GLN A 944 14.53 -30.97 -15.78
C GLN A 944 15.93 -31.54 -15.42
N GLY A 945 16.60 -30.96 -14.42
CA GLY A 945 17.80 -31.51 -13.78
C GLY A 945 19.14 -31.06 -14.36
N SER A 946 20.13 -30.94 -13.47
CA SER A 946 21.45 -30.32 -13.69
C SER A 946 22.60 -31.30 -13.97
N ASN A 947 22.37 -32.45 -14.61
CA ASN A 947 23.46 -33.28 -15.15
C ASN A 947 23.92 -32.79 -16.54
N SER A 948 24.10 -31.48 -16.69
CA SER A 948 24.81 -30.90 -17.84
C SER A 948 25.51 -29.58 -17.54
N SER A 949 25.77 -29.23 -16.27
CA SER A 949 27.01 -28.51 -16.05
C SER A 949 28.12 -29.55 -16.18
N PHE A 950 28.81 -29.59 -17.33
CA PHE A 950 30.10 -30.26 -17.59
C PHE A 950 30.15 -31.63 -18.30
N SER A 951 29.08 -32.21 -18.88
CA SER A 951 29.28 -33.40 -19.74
C SER A 951 29.80 -33.11 -21.17
N HIS A 952 29.88 -31.84 -21.57
CA HIS A 952 30.53 -31.44 -22.83
C HIS A 952 31.85 -30.67 -22.64
N ALA A 953 32.25 -30.40 -21.40
CA ALA A 953 33.47 -29.65 -21.12
C ALA A 953 34.76 -30.45 -21.41
N HIS A 954 34.64 -31.77 -21.59
CA HIS A 954 35.80 -32.62 -21.89
C HIS A 954 36.12 -32.73 -23.39
N ALA A 955 35.38 -32.06 -24.28
CA ALA A 955 35.65 -32.13 -25.73
C ALA A 955 35.39 -30.83 -26.54
N LEU A 956 35.01 -29.70 -25.92
CA LEU A 956 34.66 -28.47 -26.64
C LEU A 956 35.78 -27.42 -26.59
N ASP A 957 36.06 -26.77 -27.72
CA ASP A 957 36.95 -25.60 -27.81
C ASP A 957 36.47 -24.51 -26.83
N PRO A 958 37.31 -24.04 -25.89
CA PRO A 958 36.94 -22.97 -24.96
C PRO A 958 36.41 -21.70 -25.64
N LYS A 959 36.85 -21.42 -26.88
CA LYS A 959 36.35 -20.29 -27.68
C LYS A 959 34.90 -20.48 -28.15
N ASP A 960 34.41 -21.70 -28.27
CA ASP A 960 33.00 -21.98 -28.54
C ASP A 960 32.16 -21.82 -27.28
N LEU A 961 32.63 -22.36 -26.14
CA LEU A 961 31.92 -22.30 -24.87
C LEU A 961 31.63 -20.86 -24.41
N TYR A 962 32.59 -19.96 -24.66
CA TYR A 962 32.51 -18.53 -24.36
C TYR A 962 32.26 -17.65 -25.60
N TYR A 963 31.76 -18.23 -26.70
CA TYR A 963 31.58 -17.51 -27.97
C TYR A 963 30.82 -16.19 -27.81
N ASN A 964 29.77 -16.15 -26.99
CA ASN A 964 28.96 -14.95 -26.79
C ASN A 964 29.67 -13.82 -26.03
N LYS A 965 30.79 -14.10 -25.35
CA LYS A 965 31.55 -13.10 -24.59
C LYS A 965 32.07 -11.96 -25.47
N GLN A 966 32.28 -12.21 -26.77
CA GLN A 966 32.70 -11.19 -27.73
C GLN A 966 31.68 -10.07 -27.94
N PHE A 967 30.41 -10.28 -27.54
CA PHE A 967 29.35 -9.28 -27.63
C PHE A 967 29.15 -8.47 -26.33
N GLN A 968 29.94 -8.75 -25.27
CA GLN A 968 29.95 -7.93 -24.04
C GLN A 968 30.79 -6.66 -24.24
N ALA A 969 30.15 -5.49 -24.33
CA ALA A 969 30.80 -4.22 -24.02
C ALA A 969 30.95 -4.06 -22.49
N PRO A 970 31.92 -3.27 -21.98
CA PRO A 970 32.02 -2.97 -20.56
C PRO A 970 30.73 -2.31 -20.07
N PHE A 971 29.98 -3.03 -19.24
CA PHE A 971 28.79 -2.52 -18.55
C PHE A 971 29.21 -1.32 -17.68
N GLN A 972 28.88 -0.10 -18.09
CA GLN A 972 28.81 1.00 -17.13
C GLN A 972 27.63 0.72 -16.22
N ASN A 973 27.89 0.67 -14.90
CA ASN A 973 26.96 0.26 -13.84
C ASN A 973 25.63 1.04 -13.86
N GLY A 974 24.68 0.62 -14.70
CA GLY A 974 23.27 0.95 -14.63
C GLY A 974 22.54 -0.18 -13.95
N ALA A 975 21.82 0.11 -12.85
CA ALA A 975 20.97 -0.85 -12.18
C ALA A 975 19.94 -1.45 -13.17
N LEU A 976 19.75 -2.77 -13.17
CA LEU A 976 18.56 -3.39 -13.75
C LEU A 976 17.34 -2.81 -13.00
N LYS A 977 16.65 -1.84 -13.60
CA LYS A 977 15.30 -1.47 -13.19
C LYS A 977 14.32 -2.33 -13.99
N CYS A 978 13.69 -3.30 -13.33
CA CYS A 978 12.42 -3.84 -13.79
C CYS A 978 11.43 -2.67 -13.75
N THR A 979 10.81 -2.34 -14.88
CA THR A 979 10.06 -1.09 -15.07
C THR A 979 8.59 -1.21 -14.73
N LEU A 980 8.09 -2.43 -14.55
CA LEU A 980 6.72 -2.74 -14.17
C LEU A 980 6.75 -3.94 -13.22
N HIS A 981 6.64 -3.66 -11.91
CA HIS A 981 6.03 -4.62 -11.00
C HIS A 981 4.53 -4.50 -11.24
N ALA A 982 3.87 -5.62 -11.56
CA ALA A 982 2.42 -5.66 -11.48
C ALA A 982 2.06 -5.60 -9.98
N GLU A 983 1.79 -4.39 -9.50
CA GLU A 983 1.02 -4.14 -8.27
C GLU A 983 -0.48 -4.23 -8.56
#